data_AF-A0AAD8RWV5-F1
#
_entry.id   AF-A0AAD8RWV5-F1
#
_cell.length_a   1.000
_cell.length_b   1.000
_cell.length_c   1.000
_cell.angle_alpha   90.00
_cell.angle_beta   90.00
_cell.angle_gamma   90.00
#
_symmetry.space_group_name_H-M   'P 1'
#
loop_
_entity.id
_entity.type
_entity.pdbx_description
1 polymer ?
#
loop_
_entity_poly.entity_id
_entity_poly.type
_entity_poly.pdbx_seq_one_letter_code
_entity_poly.pdbx_strand_id
1 'polypeptide(L)'
;MLPSIPRPLVVAAAVLCFYLCSSLLVAVAEAKERHYDWEISYQHKSPDCFEKLAVTVNGEAPGPTIYATQGDTVVVTVHNKLETENTAIHWHGIRQIDTPWADGVAGVTQCPILPGETFTYKFVVDRAGTYMYHAHYGMQRVAGLNGMIVVAVPEGVRQPFTYDEEHTILLEDWWHKSVYDQATGLFAKPFVFVGKTYLLRIGSLTSLSSLSFEIEGHLMTVVEADGHYVRPFVVRNLFIYSGETYSVLVKADQDPRRNYWATSHIVGRNPKTPSGKAIVSYAGNNPWKTPPTAPTSGPPWNNTAIRVEQSRAIVAHPGYVVPAPARADRTLLLLNTQNNINGHIKWTINGVSLHFPVTPYLVSMKRGLTTAYDQRPPLDTYDHIGHDISAPAPTNGTIGSPVYRLAFDSVVDVVLQNSNALNNMSETHPWHLHGHDFWVLGHGDGKFDPAADTWRLLNVKDPIMKNTVPLHPDGWTAIRFHANNPGVWLFHCHVEAHVFMGMGVVFEEGVERAPGPTICATQGDTVVITVHNKLETENTAIHWHGIRQCPILPGETFTYKFVVDRAGTYLYHAHYGMQRVAGLNGMIVVTGPEGVREPFRYDDQHTILLEDWWHKSVYDQATGLSAKPFVFVGEPQSLLINGRGTFNCSKVANSTGSCNNSHPDCALPTQFTFVPGKTYFLRIGSLMSLSSFNFEIEGHSMTVVEADGPYVRPLVVRNIFIYSGETYSVLVKADQDPRRNYCATSHIVGRNPKTPSGKATVSYAGNDPRKQPPTAPPTGPAWNNTGIRVEQSTAIIAHPGYVVPVPQRADRTFLLLNTQDNINGHIKWTINDMSLHFPATPYLISMKYGLTDAYDQRPPLDTYDHRGHDISSPAMTNGTIGSPVYRLAFDSVVDVVLRTPMRLTT
;
A
#
# COMPACT_ATOMS: atom_id res chain seq x y z
N MET A 1 3.77 15.55 73.68
CA MET A 1 4.65 16.25 72.73
C MET A 1 4.88 15.32 71.54
N LEU A 2 4.78 15.83 70.31
CA LEU A 2 5.10 15.08 69.09
C LEU A 2 6.07 15.94 68.25
N PRO A 3 7.09 15.35 67.60
CA PRO A 3 8.09 16.11 66.86
C PRO A 3 7.52 16.70 65.58
N SER A 4 7.85 17.96 65.29
CA SER A 4 7.41 18.67 64.09
C SER A 4 8.18 18.21 62.85
N ILE A 5 7.48 17.59 61.89
CA ILE A 5 8.03 17.23 60.57
C ILE A 5 8.40 18.52 59.81
N PRO A 6 9.58 18.62 59.17
CA PRO A 6 9.97 19.80 58.41
C PRO A 6 9.03 20.05 57.22
N ARG A 7 8.44 21.25 57.16
CA ARG A 7 7.59 21.72 56.05
C ARG A 7 8.11 21.41 54.63
N PRO A 8 9.40 21.58 54.26
CA PRO A 8 9.86 21.32 52.89
C PRO A 8 9.69 19.85 52.44
N LEU A 9 9.74 18.86 53.35
CA LEU A 9 9.55 17.45 52.99
C LEU A 9 8.11 17.13 52.60
N VAL A 10 7.12 17.75 53.26
CA VAL A 10 5.70 17.59 52.93
C VAL A 10 5.40 18.24 51.58
N VAL A 11 5.98 19.42 51.30
CA VAL A 11 5.84 20.09 50.00
C VAL A 11 6.49 19.28 48.88
N ALA A 12 7.70 18.76 49.09
CA ALA A 12 8.38 17.92 48.09
C ALA A 12 7.58 16.65 47.73
N ALA A 13 7.04 15.95 48.74
CA ALA A 13 6.20 14.77 48.51
C ALA A 13 4.89 15.11 47.78
N ALA A 14 4.23 16.22 48.15
CA ALA A 14 3.01 16.68 47.49
C ALA A 14 3.26 17.07 46.03
N VAL A 15 4.35 17.80 45.73
CA VAL A 15 4.74 18.19 44.37
C VAL A 15 5.09 16.96 43.53
N LEU A 16 5.85 16.00 44.06
CA LEU A 16 6.19 14.78 43.33
C LEU A 16 4.94 13.95 43.00
N CYS A 17 3.99 13.85 43.94
CA CYS A 17 2.71 13.18 43.71
C CYS A 17 1.84 13.93 42.68
N PHE A 18 1.86 15.27 42.67
CA PHE A 18 1.15 16.07 41.67
C PHE A 18 1.71 15.84 40.26
N TYR A 19 3.04 15.80 40.11
CA TYR A 19 3.67 15.46 38.84
C TYR A 19 3.32 14.04 38.38
N LEU A 20 3.47 13.03 39.25
CA LEU A 20 3.11 11.63 38.96
C LEU A 20 1.64 11.44 38.54
N CYS A 21 0.70 12.13 39.19
CA CYS A 21 -0.70 12.12 38.77
C CYS A 21 -0.94 12.89 37.46
N SER A 22 -0.24 14.00 37.22
CA SER A 22 -0.37 14.78 35.97
C SER A 22 0.17 14.04 34.74
N SER A 23 1.15 13.15 34.90
CA SER A 23 1.71 12.31 33.82
C SER A 23 0.82 11.12 33.43
N LEU A 24 -0.33 10.91 34.08
CA LEU A 24 -1.21 9.76 33.88
C LEU A 24 -2.52 10.07 33.14
N LEU A 25 -2.66 11.29 32.60
CA LEU A 25 -3.84 11.73 31.84
C LEU A 25 -3.47 12.30 30.45
N VAL A 26 -2.65 11.56 29.71
CA VAL A 26 -2.69 11.63 28.24
C VAL A 26 -3.84 10.73 27.80
N ALA A 27 -4.93 11.32 27.32
CA ALA A 27 -5.98 10.55 26.65
C ALA A 27 -5.42 9.98 25.35
N VAL A 28 -5.26 8.65 25.30
CA VAL A 28 -4.96 7.95 24.05
C VAL A 28 -6.26 7.91 23.27
N ALA A 29 -6.37 8.76 22.25
CA ALA A 29 -7.47 8.68 21.30
C ALA A 29 -7.40 7.34 20.56
N GLU A 30 -8.52 6.64 20.50
CA GLU A 30 -8.63 5.32 19.90
C GLU A 30 -8.67 5.47 18.37
N ALA A 31 -7.58 5.06 17.71
CA ALA A 31 -7.37 5.21 16.27
C ALA A 31 -8.28 4.24 15.49
N LYS A 32 -9.30 4.77 14.81
CA LYS A 32 -10.43 3.99 14.33
C LYS A 32 -10.31 3.61 12.86
N GLU A 33 -10.69 2.38 12.50
CA GLU A 33 -10.88 2.05 11.08
C GLU A 33 -12.18 2.65 10.52
N ARG A 34 -12.11 3.27 9.33
CA ARG A 34 -13.27 3.81 8.61
C ARG A 34 -13.35 3.22 7.21
N HIS A 35 -14.37 2.40 7.00
CA HIS A 35 -14.57 1.59 5.80
C HIS A 35 -15.59 2.24 4.86
N TYR A 36 -15.25 2.30 3.58
CA TYR A 36 -16.05 2.86 2.49
C TYR A 36 -16.09 1.88 1.31
N ASP A 37 -17.24 1.75 0.66
CA ASP A 37 -17.46 0.86 -0.48
C ASP A 37 -18.02 1.71 -1.64
N TRP A 38 -17.27 1.75 -2.75
CA TRP A 38 -17.40 2.74 -3.82
C TRP A 38 -17.51 2.08 -5.19
N GLU A 39 -18.68 2.20 -5.82
CA GLU A 39 -18.88 1.87 -7.22
C GLU A 39 -18.53 3.08 -8.10
N ILE A 40 -17.51 2.93 -8.95
CA ILE A 40 -17.17 3.91 -9.99
C ILE A 40 -17.91 3.53 -11.27
N SER A 41 -18.99 4.24 -11.59
CA SER A 41 -19.82 3.98 -12.77
C SER A 41 -20.12 5.24 -13.58
N TYR A 42 -20.35 5.04 -14.89
CA TYR A 42 -20.86 6.09 -15.77
C TYR A 42 -22.32 6.38 -15.43
N GLN A 43 -22.66 7.65 -15.24
CA GLN A 43 -24.04 8.11 -15.07
C GLN A 43 -24.30 9.34 -15.92
N HIS A 44 -25.51 9.47 -16.44
CA HIS A 44 -25.97 10.74 -16.98
C HIS A 44 -26.19 11.71 -15.82
N LYS A 45 -25.54 12.86 -15.91
CA LYS A 45 -25.63 13.95 -14.93
C LYS A 45 -25.82 15.26 -15.68
N SER A 46 -26.58 16.16 -15.06
CA SER A 46 -26.97 17.45 -15.64
C SER A 46 -26.84 18.68 -14.72
N PRO A 47 -25.91 18.76 -13.73
CA PRO A 47 -26.02 19.82 -12.73
C PRO A 47 -25.91 21.29 -13.23
N ASP A 48 -25.24 21.62 -14.34
CA ASP A 48 -25.34 22.97 -14.97
C ASP A 48 -26.50 23.11 -15.97
N CYS A 49 -27.51 22.26 -15.82
CA CYS A 49 -28.67 22.07 -16.70
C CYS A 49 -28.34 21.53 -18.10
N PHE A 50 -27.10 21.14 -18.38
CA PHE A 50 -26.71 20.44 -19.60
C PHE A 50 -26.43 18.96 -19.28
N GLU A 51 -27.16 18.02 -19.89
CA GLU A 51 -26.97 16.59 -19.60
C GLU A 51 -25.81 15.99 -20.41
N LYS A 52 -24.88 15.31 -19.72
CA LYS A 52 -23.84 14.49 -20.35
C LYS A 52 -23.42 13.31 -19.46
N LEU A 53 -22.61 12.41 -20.01
CA LEU A 53 -22.02 11.31 -19.27
C LEU A 53 -20.91 11.80 -18.30
N ALA A 54 -21.02 11.41 -17.04
CA ALA A 54 -20.06 11.67 -15.97
C ALA A 54 -19.56 10.36 -15.37
N VAL A 55 -18.36 10.37 -14.81
CA VAL A 55 -17.86 9.29 -13.94
C VAL A 55 -18.24 9.66 -12.50
N THR A 56 -18.87 8.73 -11.78
CA THR A 56 -19.48 8.97 -10.47
C THR A 56 -19.07 7.92 -9.45
N VAL A 57 -19.06 8.28 -8.16
CA VAL A 57 -18.85 7.36 -7.02
C VAL A 57 -20.19 7.08 -6.37
N ASN A 58 -20.65 5.82 -6.37
CA ASN A 58 -21.99 5.44 -5.89
C ASN A 58 -23.14 6.24 -6.52
N GLY A 59 -22.93 6.73 -7.75
CA GLY A 59 -23.87 7.62 -8.44
C GLY A 59 -23.76 9.11 -8.06
N GLU A 60 -22.79 9.52 -7.23
CA GLU A 60 -22.53 10.92 -6.85
C GLU A 60 -21.36 11.53 -7.64
N ALA A 61 -21.48 12.81 -7.98
CA ALA A 61 -20.41 13.64 -8.57
C ALA A 61 -20.66 15.12 -8.14
N PRO A 62 -19.76 15.75 -7.36
CA PRO A 62 -18.59 15.14 -6.71
C PRO A 62 -18.99 13.99 -5.78
N GLY A 63 -18.05 13.10 -5.51
CA GLY A 63 -18.25 11.91 -4.68
C GLY A 63 -18.36 12.21 -3.17
N PRO A 64 -18.72 11.19 -2.37
CA PRO A 64 -18.97 11.34 -0.95
C PRO A 64 -17.71 11.80 -0.19
N THR A 65 -17.88 12.77 0.72
CA THR A 65 -16.78 13.26 1.56
C THR A 65 -16.42 12.22 2.63
N ILE A 66 -15.13 11.85 2.70
CA ILE A 66 -14.58 11.03 3.77
C ILE A 66 -14.43 11.91 5.02
N TYR A 67 -14.90 11.42 6.16
CA TYR A 67 -14.73 12.08 7.46
C TYR A 67 -13.98 11.14 8.39
N ALA A 68 -12.78 11.56 8.80
CA ALA A 68 -11.88 10.80 9.65
C ALA A 68 -11.37 11.64 10.83
N THR A 69 -10.59 11.04 11.72
CA THR A 69 -9.91 11.70 12.84
C THR A 69 -8.42 11.34 12.78
N GLN A 70 -7.54 12.24 13.22
CA GLN A 70 -6.10 12.03 13.11
C GLN A 70 -5.65 10.74 13.79
N GLY A 71 -4.99 9.86 13.03
CA GLY A 71 -4.58 8.52 13.44
C GLY A 71 -5.50 7.40 12.95
N ASP A 72 -6.72 7.71 12.50
CA ASP A 72 -7.64 6.71 11.93
C ASP A 72 -7.05 6.03 10.68
N THR A 73 -7.46 4.78 10.45
CA THR A 73 -7.14 4.05 9.23
C THR A 73 -8.32 4.12 8.27
N VAL A 74 -8.14 4.75 7.12
CA VAL A 74 -9.16 4.85 6.07
C VAL A 74 -9.01 3.66 5.12
N VAL A 75 -10.12 2.96 4.88
CA VAL A 75 -10.22 1.80 4.00
C VAL A 75 -11.28 2.07 2.94
N VAL A 76 -10.92 2.06 1.66
CA VAL A 76 -11.84 2.34 0.54
C VAL A 76 -11.76 1.24 -0.50
N THR A 77 -12.82 0.43 -0.59
CA THR A 77 -12.98 -0.59 -1.64
C THR A 77 -13.57 0.07 -2.87
N VAL A 78 -12.81 0.10 -3.96
CA VAL A 78 -13.17 0.75 -5.23
C VAL A 78 -13.46 -0.30 -6.29
N HIS A 79 -14.70 -0.34 -6.76
CA HIS A 79 -15.17 -1.19 -7.86
C HIS A 79 -15.21 -0.40 -9.17
N ASN A 80 -14.40 -0.77 -10.18
CA ASN A 80 -14.48 -0.13 -11.49
C ASN A 80 -15.60 -0.77 -12.33
N LYS A 81 -16.66 0.00 -12.64
CA LYS A 81 -17.75 -0.39 -13.55
C LYS A 81 -17.74 0.39 -14.87
N LEU A 82 -16.69 1.16 -15.16
CA LEU A 82 -16.50 1.77 -16.47
C LEU A 82 -16.23 0.65 -17.48
N GLU A 83 -17.05 0.54 -18.52
CA GLU A 83 -17.02 -0.60 -19.45
C GLU A 83 -15.73 -0.68 -20.28
N THR A 84 -15.06 0.46 -20.48
CA THR A 84 -13.97 0.63 -21.46
C THR A 84 -12.74 1.37 -20.92
N GLU A 85 -12.82 1.96 -19.72
CA GLU A 85 -11.73 2.74 -19.13
C GLU A 85 -11.23 2.13 -17.83
N ASN A 86 -9.91 2.04 -17.67
CA ASN A 86 -9.31 1.75 -16.37
C ASN A 86 -9.50 2.96 -15.43
N THR A 87 -9.30 2.80 -14.12
CA THR A 87 -9.33 3.93 -13.17
C THR A 87 -8.31 3.71 -12.04
N ALA A 88 -8.04 4.75 -11.24
CA ALA A 88 -7.27 4.68 -10.01
C ALA A 88 -7.57 5.93 -9.17
N ILE A 89 -7.51 5.86 -7.84
CA ILE A 89 -7.86 6.98 -6.94
C ILE A 89 -6.63 7.40 -6.14
N HIS A 90 -6.22 8.65 -6.29
CA HIS A 90 -5.16 9.27 -5.51
C HIS A 90 -5.71 10.03 -4.29
N TRP A 91 -4.94 10.06 -3.21
CA TRP A 91 -5.29 10.57 -1.88
C TRP A 91 -4.46 11.81 -1.55
N HIS A 92 -4.82 12.92 -2.17
CA HIS A 92 -4.02 14.13 -2.26
C HIS A 92 -3.70 14.74 -0.88
N GLY A 93 -2.41 14.78 -0.54
CA GLY A 93 -1.89 15.27 0.74
C GLY A 93 -1.90 14.25 1.89
N ILE A 94 -2.38 13.02 1.64
CA ILE A 94 -2.25 11.91 2.59
C ILE A 94 -0.91 11.20 2.35
N ARG A 95 -0.03 11.18 3.35
CA ARG A 95 1.27 10.51 3.24
C ARG A 95 1.09 8.99 3.32
N GLN A 96 1.41 8.31 2.23
CA GLN A 96 1.30 6.86 2.07
C GLN A 96 2.46 6.11 2.73
N ILE A 97 2.69 6.40 4.02
CA ILE A 97 3.74 5.81 4.86
C ILE A 97 3.42 4.32 5.03
N ASP A 98 4.40 3.47 4.71
CA ASP A 98 4.29 2.00 4.64
C ASP A 98 3.23 1.45 3.67
N THR A 99 2.48 2.31 2.97
CA THR A 99 1.42 1.96 2.00
C THR A 99 1.64 2.50 0.58
N PRO A 100 2.89 2.59 0.03
CA PRO A 100 3.15 3.31 -1.22
C PRO A 100 2.37 2.79 -2.44
N TRP A 101 1.97 1.52 -2.48
CA TRP A 101 1.13 0.95 -3.54
C TRP A 101 -0.35 1.39 -3.50
N ALA A 102 -0.78 2.10 -2.45
CA ALA A 102 -2.11 2.66 -2.29
C ALA A 102 -2.16 4.18 -2.60
N ASP A 103 -1.07 4.76 -3.14
CA ASP A 103 -1.01 6.16 -3.56
C ASP A 103 -1.90 6.50 -4.77
N GLY A 104 -2.33 5.54 -5.58
CA GLY A 104 -3.30 5.78 -6.66
C GLY A 104 -2.71 6.16 -8.02
N VAL A 105 -1.41 6.44 -8.15
CA VAL A 105 -0.82 6.84 -9.44
C VAL A 105 -0.58 5.63 -10.33
N ALA A 106 -1.50 5.43 -11.29
CA ALA A 106 -1.39 4.44 -12.34
C ALA A 106 -0.10 4.64 -13.16
N GLY A 107 0.78 3.63 -13.18
CA GLY A 107 2.06 3.67 -13.90
C GLY A 107 3.24 4.19 -13.08
N VAL A 108 3.05 4.62 -11.83
CA VAL A 108 4.15 4.98 -10.91
C VAL A 108 4.16 4.09 -9.69
N THR A 109 3.18 4.28 -8.80
CA THR A 109 3.02 3.56 -7.54
C THR A 109 2.12 2.33 -7.67
N GLN A 110 1.12 2.40 -8.55
CA GLN A 110 0.08 1.39 -8.68
C GLN A 110 -0.13 0.93 -10.15
N CYS A 111 -0.70 -0.26 -10.32
CA CYS A 111 -1.35 -0.64 -11.58
C CYS A 111 -2.74 0.02 -11.66
N PRO A 112 -3.21 0.48 -12.83
CA PRO A 112 -4.59 0.94 -12.98
C PRO A 112 -5.58 -0.22 -12.76
N ILE A 113 -6.72 0.09 -12.13
CA ILE A 113 -7.86 -0.81 -11.90
C ILE A 113 -8.62 -0.95 -13.23
N LEU A 114 -8.54 -2.09 -13.91
CA LEU A 114 -9.14 -2.26 -15.23
C LEU A 114 -10.69 -2.35 -15.14
N PRO A 115 -11.44 -2.20 -16.25
CA PRO A 115 -12.89 -2.45 -16.31
C PRO A 115 -13.31 -3.75 -15.61
N GLY A 116 -14.25 -3.66 -14.68
CA GLY A 116 -14.75 -4.79 -13.89
C GLY A 116 -13.86 -5.24 -12.73
N GLU A 117 -12.63 -4.73 -12.60
CA GLU A 117 -11.74 -5.05 -11.48
C GLU A 117 -12.15 -4.31 -10.18
N THR A 118 -11.49 -4.65 -9.08
CA THR A 118 -11.75 -4.05 -7.76
C THR A 118 -10.44 -3.93 -6.99
N PHE A 119 -10.24 -2.81 -6.30
CA PHE A 119 -9.04 -2.54 -5.52
C PHE A 119 -9.40 -1.88 -4.19
N THR A 120 -8.79 -2.32 -3.08
CA THR A 120 -9.02 -1.73 -1.77
C THR A 120 -7.80 -0.90 -1.35
N TYR A 121 -8.01 0.40 -1.21
CA TYR A 121 -7.04 1.32 -0.61
C TYR A 121 -7.13 1.20 0.90
N LYS A 122 -5.98 1.16 1.59
CA LYS A 122 -5.89 1.18 3.06
C LYS A 122 -4.66 1.98 3.48
N PHE A 123 -4.87 3.04 4.25
CA PHE A 123 -3.83 3.99 4.69
C PHE A 123 -4.24 4.72 5.96
N VAL A 124 -3.28 5.30 6.68
CA VAL A 124 -3.52 6.06 7.93
C VAL A 124 -3.63 7.56 7.63
N VAL A 125 -4.65 8.23 8.16
CA VAL A 125 -4.74 9.70 8.10
C VAL A 125 -3.94 10.34 9.24
N ASP A 126 -2.63 10.45 9.02
CA ASP A 126 -1.64 10.78 10.05
C ASP A 126 -1.78 12.16 10.72
N ARG A 127 -2.52 13.09 10.09
CA ARG A 127 -2.69 14.49 10.53
C ARG A 127 -4.09 15.04 10.27
N ALA A 128 -4.58 15.85 11.19
CA ALA A 128 -5.80 16.63 11.01
C ALA A 128 -5.63 17.71 9.92
N GLY A 129 -6.69 18.00 9.17
CA GLY A 129 -6.67 19.00 8.09
C GLY A 129 -7.70 18.75 6.98
N THR A 130 -7.64 19.59 5.96
CA THR A 130 -8.40 19.46 4.70
C THR A 130 -7.57 18.77 3.62
N TYR A 131 -8.06 17.66 3.10
CA TYR A 131 -7.47 16.92 1.98
C TYR A 131 -8.53 16.58 0.93
N MET A 132 -8.13 15.95 -0.17
CA MET A 132 -9.05 15.57 -1.26
C MET A 132 -8.65 14.24 -1.90
N TYR A 133 -9.55 13.68 -2.70
CA TYR A 133 -9.26 12.51 -3.53
C TYR A 133 -9.75 12.73 -4.95
N HIS A 134 -9.12 12.08 -5.92
CA HIS A 134 -9.55 12.15 -7.32
C HIS A 134 -9.03 10.97 -8.14
N ALA A 135 -9.64 10.79 -9.32
CA ALA A 135 -9.09 9.90 -10.32
C ALA A 135 -7.66 10.30 -10.71
N HIS A 136 -6.76 9.34 -10.81
CA HIS A 136 -5.41 9.53 -11.32
C HIS A 136 -5.14 8.63 -12.55
N TYR A 137 -6.17 8.50 -13.40
CA TYR A 137 -6.09 7.82 -14.70
C TYR A 137 -6.83 8.63 -15.77
N GLY A 138 -6.14 8.91 -16.88
CA GLY A 138 -6.69 9.71 -17.99
C GLY A 138 -7.22 11.07 -17.53
N MET A 139 -8.30 11.55 -18.15
CA MET A 139 -8.95 12.81 -17.78
C MET A 139 -10.14 12.59 -16.80
N GLN A 140 -10.18 11.48 -16.06
CA GLN A 140 -11.37 11.09 -15.28
C GLN A 140 -11.70 12.02 -14.11
N ARG A 141 -10.70 12.70 -13.53
CA ARG A 141 -10.91 13.73 -12.49
C ARG A 141 -11.89 14.80 -12.96
N VAL A 142 -11.77 15.21 -14.22
CA VAL A 142 -12.61 16.25 -14.84
C VAL A 142 -13.87 15.67 -15.50
N ALA A 143 -14.11 14.38 -15.32
CA ALA A 143 -15.35 13.69 -15.66
C ALA A 143 -16.35 13.63 -14.48
N GLY A 144 -15.94 14.03 -13.27
CA GLY A 144 -16.73 13.98 -12.04
C GLY A 144 -16.15 13.07 -10.94
N LEU A 145 -15.07 12.33 -11.21
CA LEU A 145 -14.47 11.38 -10.27
C LEU A 145 -13.48 12.08 -9.33
N ASN A 146 -14.04 12.73 -8.30
CA ASN A 146 -13.31 13.45 -7.27
C ASN A 146 -14.13 13.57 -5.98
N GLY A 147 -13.54 14.07 -4.91
CA GLY A 147 -14.22 14.40 -3.66
C GLY A 147 -13.26 14.85 -2.56
N MET A 148 -13.78 15.01 -1.35
CA MET A 148 -13.06 15.63 -0.22
C MET A 148 -12.78 14.64 0.92
N ILE A 149 -11.76 14.94 1.72
CA ILE A 149 -11.42 14.23 2.95
C ILE A 149 -11.24 15.27 4.06
N VAL A 150 -11.99 15.13 5.14
CA VAL A 150 -11.87 15.99 6.34
C VAL A 150 -11.35 15.15 7.48
N VAL A 151 -10.18 15.50 8.03
CA VAL A 151 -9.57 14.80 9.16
C VAL A 151 -9.62 15.72 10.38
N ALA A 152 -10.42 15.35 11.38
CA ALA A 152 -10.53 16.07 12.64
C ALA A 152 -9.30 15.86 13.55
N VAL A 153 -9.05 16.80 14.46
CA VAL A 153 -8.07 16.60 15.55
C VAL A 153 -8.58 15.54 16.55
N PRO A 154 -7.69 14.84 17.28
CA PRO A 154 -8.10 13.85 18.28
C PRO A 154 -8.92 14.48 19.42
N GLU A 155 -9.78 13.68 20.06
CA GLU A 155 -10.62 14.19 21.14
C GLU A 155 -9.78 14.75 22.32
N GLY A 156 -10.19 15.92 22.82
CA GLY A 156 -9.43 16.68 23.83
C GLY A 156 -8.32 17.59 23.28
N VAL A 157 -7.88 17.41 22.02
CA VAL A 157 -6.92 18.32 21.39
C VAL A 157 -7.64 19.58 20.91
N ARG A 158 -7.25 20.75 21.43
CA ARG A 158 -7.79 22.04 20.96
C ARG A 158 -7.06 22.52 19.71
N GLN A 159 -7.83 22.84 18.68
CA GLN A 159 -7.39 23.65 17.54
C GLN A 159 -7.03 25.08 18.01
N PRO A 160 -6.16 25.81 17.29
CA PRO A 160 -5.76 27.17 17.66
C PRO A 160 -6.84 28.25 17.43
N PHE A 161 -8.01 27.86 16.92
CA PHE A 161 -9.16 28.74 16.65
C PHE A 161 -10.47 28.04 17.06
N THR A 162 -11.56 28.81 17.12
CA THR A 162 -12.92 28.35 17.45
C THR A 162 -13.88 28.70 16.32
N TYR A 163 -14.75 27.76 15.97
CA TYR A 163 -15.79 27.91 14.95
C TYR A 163 -17.11 27.34 15.49
N ASP A 164 -18.24 27.84 14.97
CA ASP A 164 -19.57 27.44 15.45
C ASP A 164 -20.24 26.36 14.57
N GLU A 165 -19.75 26.16 13.33
CA GLU A 165 -20.22 25.26 12.29
C GLU A 165 -19.10 25.11 11.23
N GLU A 166 -19.01 23.95 10.56
CA GLU A 166 -17.98 23.59 9.57
C GLU A 166 -18.63 23.13 8.27
N HIS A 167 -18.13 23.63 7.13
CA HIS A 167 -18.65 23.26 5.80
C HIS A 167 -17.54 23.07 4.77
N THR A 168 -17.72 22.07 3.92
CA THR A 168 -16.79 21.69 2.84
C THR A 168 -17.24 22.28 1.50
N ILE A 169 -16.31 22.88 0.76
CA ILE A 169 -16.53 23.47 -0.57
C ILE A 169 -15.43 22.96 -1.52
N LEU A 170 -15.84 22.29 -2.60
CA LEU A 170 -14.95 21.87 -3.69
C LEU A 170 -15.14 22.79 -4.91
N LEU A 171 -14.03 23.18 -5.56
CA LEU A 171 -14.01 24.13 -6.69
C LEU A 171 -13.38 23.49 -7.94
N GLU A 172 -14.17 23.36 -9.01
CA GLU A 172 -13.85 22.65 -10.26
C GLU A 172 -14.12 23.56 -11.49
N ASP A 173 -13.43 23.37 -12.64
CA ASP A 173 -13.57 24.22 -13.85
C ASP A 173 -14.08 23.49 -15.11
N TRP A 174 -15.24 23.93 -15.59
CA TRP A 174 -16.20 23.04 -16.23
C TRP A 174 -16.75 23.59 -17.58
N TRP A 175 -17.18 22.66 -18.46
CA TRP A 175 -17.43 22.83 -19.90
C TRP A 175 -18.25 21.65 -20.55
N HIS A 176 -18.81 21.81 -21.76
CA HIS A 176 -19.96 21.00 -22.24
C HIS A 176 -19.72 19.80 -23.20
N LYS A 177 -18.62 19.04 -23.12
CA LYS A 177 -18.41 17.84 -23.96
C LYS A 177 -18.09 16.56 -23.17
N SER A 178 -18.27 15.40 -23.79
CA SER A 178 -17.87 14.11 -23.19
C SER A 178 -16.36 14.04 -23.00
N VAL A 179 -15.85 13.22 -22.07
CA VAL A 179 -14.38 13.04 -21.85
C VAL A 179 -13.64 12.66 -23.14
N TYR A 180 -14.35 11.97 -24.04
CA TYR A 180 -13.91 11.51 -25.35
C TYR A 180 -13.94 12.61 -26.43
N ASP A 181 -14.74 13.67 -26.24
CA ASP A 181 -14.93 14.82 -27.14
C ASP A 181 -14.25 16.12 -26.67
N GLN A 182 -13.99 16.27 -25.36
CA GLN A 182 -13.07 17.20 -24.66
C GLN A 182 -13.16 16.99 -23.12
N ALA A 183 -12.08 17.30 -22.40
CA ALA A 183 -11.94 17.14 -20.94
C ALA A 183 -12.84 18.07 -20.05
N THR A 184 -14.17 17.82 -19.91
CA THR A 184 -15.16 18.87 -19.51
C THR A 184 -16.51 18.41 -18.76
N GLY A 185 -17.15 19.19 -17.81
CA GLY A 185 -18.48 18.97 -17.06
C GLY A 185 -19.41 20.24 -16.82
N LEU A 186 -20.62 20.40 -16.20
CA LEU A 186 -21.49 19.82 -15.12
C LEU A 186 -21.55 20.43 -13.65
N PHE A 187 -22.22 21.57 -13.31
CA PHE A 187 -22.41 22.04 -11.89
C PHE A 187 -23.66 22.87 -11.46
N ALA A 188 -24.22 22.60 -10.25
CA ALA A 188 -25.50 23.12 -9.67
C ALA A 188 -25.37 23.85 -8.30
N LYS A 189 -26.51 24.16 -7.62
CA LYS A 189 -26.66 24.88 -6.31
C LYS A 189 -27.91 24.39 -5.52
N PRO A 190 -28.23 24.85 -4.27
CA PRO A 190 -27.58 25.84 -3.38
C PRO A 190 -27.37 25.43 -1.88
N PHE A 191 -26.81 26.34 -1.05
CA PHE A 191 -26.49 26.16 0.39
C PHE A 191 -26.97 27.33 1.28
N VAL A 192 -26.88 27.21 2.63
CA VAL A 192 -27.45 28.15 3.65
C VAL A 192 -26.54 28.27 4.90
N PHE A 193 -26.54 29.43 5.59
CA PHE A 193 -25.73 29.80 6.78
C PHE A 193 -26.54 30.59 7.84
N VAL A 194 -26.06 30.82 9.08
CA VAL A 194 -26.66 31.75 10.08
C VAL A 194 -25.64 32.37 11.04
N GLY A 195 -25.43 33.69 10.97
CA GLY A 195 -25.07 34.56 12.13
C GLY A 195 -23.81 34.24 12.96
N LYS A 196 -22.99 33.29 12.53
CA LYS A 196 -21.88 32.65 13.24
C LYS A 196 -20.52 32.96 12.59
N THR A 197 -19.44 32.47 13.19
CA THR A 197 -18.13 32.37 12.51
C THR A 197 -17.94 30.96 11.97
N TYR A 198 -17.85 30.85 10.66
CA TYR A 198 -17.82 29.62 9.89
C TYR A 198 -16.40 29.26 9.48
N LEU A 199 -16.03 27.99 9.64
CA LEU A 199 -14.86 27.43 8.97
C LEU A 199 -15.30 26.87 7.61
N LEU A 200 -14.84 27.51 6.53
CA LEU A 200 -15.01 27.01 5.17
C LEU A 200 -13.73 26.27 4.75
N ARG A 201 -13.84 24.97 4.49
CA ARG A 201 -12.77 24.16 3.91
C ARG A 201 -12.88 24.21 2.39
N ILE A 202 -11.92 24.83 1.72
CA ILE A 202 -11.95 25.11 0.28
C ILE A 202 -10.81 24.35 -0.41
N GLY A 203 -11.15 23.39 -1.26
CA GLY A 203 -10.21 22.70 -2.15
C GLY A 203 -10.44 23.05 -3.62
N SER A 204 -9.40 23.00 -4.46
CA SER A 204 -9.55 23.19 -5.91
C SER A 204 -8.98 22.04 -6.73
N LEU A 205 -9.77 21.55 -7.68
CA LEU A 205 -9.43 20.45 -8.59
C LEU A 205 -9.59 20.85 -10.06
N THR A 206 -9.21 22.08 -10.42
CA THR A 206 -9.29 22.55 -11.80
C THR A 206 -8.37 21.78 -12.77
N SER A 207 -8.88 21.54 -13.97
CA SER A 207 -8.18 21.02 -15.13
C SER A 207 -7.10 21.99 -15.63
N LEU A 208 -7.47 23.27 -15.80
CA LEU A 208 -6.73 24.24 -16.63
C LEU A 208 -6.75 25.69 -16.12
N SER A 209 -7.36 25.98 -14.97
CA SER A 209 -7.59 27.36 -14.52
C SER A 209 -7.12 27.60 -13.09
N SER A 210 -6.30 28.64 -12.87
CA SER A 210 -6.18 29.21 -11.51
C SER A 210 -7.48 29.93 -11.16
N LEU A 211 -7.91 29.89 -9.90
CA LEU A 211 -9.16 30.52 -9.47
C LEU A 211 -8.91 31.65 -8.47
N SER A 212 -9.85 32.59 -8.43
CA SER A 212 -10.03 33.52 -7.31
C SER A 212 -11.46 33.43 -6.80
N PHE A 213 -11.63 33.02 -5.54
CA PHE A 213 -12.92 32.90 -4.86
C PHE A 213 -13.17 34.12 -3.98
N GLU A 214 -14.36 34.74 -4.07
CA GLU A 214 -14.81 35.79 -3.13
C GLU A 214 -16.30 35.63 -2.78
N ILE A 215 -16.67 36.05 -1.57
CA ILE A 215 -18.06 36.11 -1.10
C ILE A 215 -18.45 37.59 -0.95
N GLU A 216 -19.54 37.98 -1.61
CA GLU A 216 -20.03 39.36 -1.66
C GLU A 216 -20.20 39.96 -0.26
N GLY A 217 -19.45 41.03 0.04
CA GLY A 217 -19.52 41.75 1.31
C GLY A 217 -18.81 41.08 2.50
N HIS A 218 -18.29 39.86 2.34
CA HIS A 218 -17.63 39.12 3.42
C HIS A 218 -16.10 39.10 3.21
N LEU A 219 -15.35 39.22 4.30
CA LEU A 219 -13.90 38.96 4.31
C LEU A 219 -13.63 37.53 4.80
N MET A 220 -12.53 36.94 4.33
CA MET A 220 -12.13 35.58 4.64
C MET A 220 -10.75 35.60 5.32
N THR A 221 -10.60 34.96 6.47
CA THR A 221 -9.31 34.87 7.19
C THR A 221 -8.72 33.49 6.99
N VAL A 222 -7.60 33.38 6.26
CA VAL A 222 -6.92 32.10 6.02
C VAL A 222 -6.25 31.62 7.30
N VAL A 223 -6.50 30.37 7.70
CA VAL A 223 -5.98 29.77 8.96
C VAL A 223 -5.30 28.40 8.77
N GLU A 224 -5.55 27.74 7.64
CA GLU A 224 -4.95 26.45 7.26
C GLU A 224 -4.61 26.50 5.76
N ALA A 225 -3.49 25.89 5.35
CA ALA A 225 -3.14 25.64 3.96
C ALA A 225 -2.52 24.24 3.85
N ASP A 226 -3.01 23.39 2.93
CA ASP A 226 -2.56 22.00 2.73
C ASP A 226 -2.39 21.22 4.06
N GLY A 227 -3.40 21.29 4.95
CA GLY A 227 -3.39 20.64 6.27
C GLY A 227 -2.51 21.30 7.35
N HIS A 228 -1.77 22.37 7.05
CA HIS A 228 -0.86 23.03 7.98
C HIS A 228 -1.36 24.40 8.42
N TYR A 229 -1.26 24.71 9.73
CA TYR A 229 -1.73 25.99 10.28
C TYR A 229 -0.82 27.16 9.87
N VAL A 230 -1.42 28.17 9.24
CA VAL A 230 -0.73 29.40 8.82
C VAL A 230 -0.88 30.50 9.88
N ARG A 231 -0.01 31.51 9.81
CA ARG A 231 -0.21 32.79 10.50
C ARG A 231 -1.46 33.47 9.91
N PRO A 232 -2.51 33.77 10.67
CA PRO A 232 -3.77 34.21 10.07
C PRO A 232 -3.62 35.53 9.31
N PHE A 233 -4.08 35.53 8.06
CA PHE A 233 -4.13 36.73 7.21
C PHE A 233 -5.49 36.85 6.52
N VAL A 234 -5.92 38.09 6.28
CA VAL A 234 -7.26 38.40 5.76
C VAL A 234 -7.18 38.65 4.25
N VAL A 235 -8.00 37.92 3.49
CA VAL A 235 -8.19 38.11 2.06
C VAL A 235 -9.63 38.49 1.74
N ARG A 236 -9.81 39.27 0.67
CA ARG A 236 -11.12 39.44 0.01
C ARG A 236 -11.32 38.36 -1.07
N ASN A 237 -10.28 38.14 -1.88
CA ASN A 237 -10.24 37.11 -2.89
C ASN A 237 -9.23 36.06 -2.43
N LEU A 238 -9.65 34.82 -2.23
CA LEU A 238 -8.74 33.69 -2.05
C LEU A 238 -8.29 33.23 -3.43
N PHE A 239 -7.01 33.41 -3.75
CA PHE A 239 -6.38 32.75 -4.89
C PHE A 239 -6.12 31.29 -4.51
N ILE A 240 -6.56 30.38 -5.36
CA ILE A 240 -6.41 28.94 -5.15
C ILE A 240 -6.07 28.26 -6.48
N TYR A 241 -5.09 27.37 -6.43
CA TYR A 241 -4.63 26.60 -7.59
C TYR A 241 -5.07 25.14 -7.50
N SER A 242 -5.07 24.44 -8.62
CA SER A 242 -5.37 23.01 -8.67
C SER A 242 -4.44 22.24 -7.73
N GLY A 243 -5.00 21.37 -6.89
CA GLY A 243 -4.25 20.62 -5.89
C GLY A 243 -3.99 21.39 -4.58
N GLU A 244 -4.50 22.60 -4.38
CA GLU A 244 -4.39 23.28 -3.08
C GLU A 244 -5.64 23.10 -2.21
N THR A 245 -5.44 23.05 -0.89
CA THR A 245 -6.52 23.27 0.10
C THR A 245 -6.22 24.48 1.00
N TYR A 246 -7.27 25.20 1.38
CA TYR A 246 -7.22 26.22 2.41
C TYR A 246 -8.44 26.09 3.32
N SER A 247 -8.26 26.29 4.63
CA SER A 247 -9.38 26.59 5.52
C SER A 247 -9.42 28.08 5.83
N VAL A 248 -10.59 28.69 5.67
CA VAL A 248 -10.81 30.11 5.90
C VAL A 248 -11.96 30.35 6.88
N LEU A 249 -11.77 31.28 7.81
CA LEU A 249 -12.83 31.76 8.70
C LEU A 249 -13.62 32.87 8.00
N VAL A 250 -14.93 32.70 7.91
CA VAL A 250 -15.88 33.68 7.35
C VAL A 250 -16.95 34.00 8.37
N LYS A 251 -17.21 35.29 8.60
CA LYS A 251 -18.19 35.75 9.59
C LYS A 251 -19.49 36.18 8.90
N ALA A 252 -20.61 35.61 9.31
CA ALA A 252 -21.92 35.91 8.73
C ALA A 252 -22.55 37.17 9.37
N ASP A 253 -21.95 38.35 9.11
CA ASP A 253 -22.30 39.63 9.75
C ASP A 253 -22.97 40.67 8.82
N GLN A 254 -23.43 40.25 7.64
CA GLN A 254 -24.16 41.10 6.70
C GLN A 254 -25.69 41.08 6.97
N ASP A 255 -26.48 41.85 6.20
CA ASP A 255 -27.94 41.92 6.35
C ASP A 255 -28.61 40.54 6.12
N PRO A 256 -29.26 39.93 7.14
CA PRO A 256 -29.85 38.60 7.05
C PRO A 256 -31.09 38.52 6.14
N ARG A 257 -31.66 39.66 5.73
CA ARG A 257 -32.91 39.73 4.93
C ARG A 257 -32.67 39.57 3.43
N ARG A 258 -31.43 39.47 2.98
CA ARG A 258 -31.06 39.22 1.58
C ARG A 258 -30.10 38.03 1.45
N ASN A 259 -29.92 37.60 0.21
CA ASN A 259 -28.90 36.64 -0.16
C ASN A 259 -27.71 37.38 -0.81
N TYR A 260 -26.60 36.67 -0.89
CA TYR A 260 -25.29 37.16 -1.35
C TYR A 260 -24.76 36.24 -2.45
N TRP A 261 -23.99 36.80 -3.39
CA TRP A 261 -23.21 35.99 -4.32
C TRP A 261 -21.94 35.48 -3.65
N ALA A 262 -21.68 34.18 -3.73
CA ALA A 262 -20.30 33.71 -3.75
C ALA A 262 -19.89 33.52 -5.21
N THR A 263 -18.65 33.83 -5.57
CA THR A 263 -18.19 33.82 -6.95
C THR A 263 -16.79 33.22 -7.07
N SER A 264 -16.51 32.61 -8.22
CA SER A 264 -15.21 32.09 -8.60
C SER A 264 -14.86 32.57 -10.01
N HIS A 265 -13.72 33.24 -10.14
CA HIS A 265 -13.26 33.84 -11.40
C HIS A 265 -11.94 33.20 -11.84
N ILE A 266 -11.77 33.00 -13.15
CA ILE A 266 -10.52 32.48 -13.71
C ILE A 266 -9.45 33.58 -13.67
N VAL A 267 -8.30 33.25 -13.12
CA VAL A 267 -7.08 34.07 -13.12
C VAL A 267 -5.91 33.28 -13.71
N GLY A 268 -4.77 33.94 -13.94
CA GLY A 268 -3.59 33.34 -14.58
C GLY A 268 -3.72 33.14 -16.10
N ARG A 269 -4.94 33.05 -16.65
CA ARG A 269 -5.22 32.98 -18.09
C ARG A 269 -6.45 33.82 -18.48
N ASN A 270 -6.52 34.24 -19.74
CA ASN A 270 -7.62 35.06 -20.25
C ASN A 270 -8.97 34.29 -20.19
N PRO A 271 -9.98 34.74 -19.42
CA PRO A 271 -11.21 34.00 -19.17
C PRO A 271 -12.07 33.88 -20.43
N LYS A 272 -12.30 32.64 -20.87
CA LYS A 272 -13.30 32.29 -21.90
C LYS A 272 -14.54 31.58 -21.33
N THR A 273 -14.46 31.15 -20.07
CA THR A 273 -15.56 30.50 -19.33
C THR A 273 -16.25 31.54 -18.44
N PRO A 274 -17.60 31.54 -18.32
CA PRO A 274 -18.30 32.40 -17.36
C PRO A 274 -17.86 32.12 -15.91
N SER A 275 -17.82 33.17 -15.07
CA SER A 275 -17.51 33.02 -13.64
C SER A 275 -18.47 32.07 -12.93
N GLY A 276 -17.92 31.15 -12.14
CA GLY A 276 -18.69 30.32 -11.22
C GLY A 276 -19.41 31.18 -10.18
N LYS A 277 -20.63 30.78 -9.81
CA LYS A 277 -21.50 31.54 -8.89
C LYS A 277 -22.20 30.58 -7.95
N ALA A 278 -22.20 30.83 -6.66
CA ALA A 278 -23.11 30.22 -5.68
C ALA A 278 -24.05 31.29 -5.08
N ILE A 279 -25.05 30.87 -4.32
CA ILE A 279 -25.88 31.78 -3.51
C ILE A 279 -25.59 31.45 -2.05
N VAL A 280 -25.19 32.46 -1.28
CA VAL A 280 -25.05 32.42 0.18
C VAL A 280 -26.33 33.03 0.75
N SER A 281 -27.16 32.19 1.38
CA SER A 281 -28.40 32.58 2.04
C SER A 281 -28.23 32.51 3.54
N TYR A 282 -28.74 33.50 4.27
CA TYR A 282 -28.84 33.40 5.73
C TYR A 282 -30.18 32.69 6.07
N ALA A 283 -30.23 31.77 7.03
CA ALA A 283 -31.46 31.03 7.33
C ALA A 283 -32.49 31.93 8.03
N GLY A 284 -33.77 31.61 7.82
CA GLY A 284 -34.87 32.58 7.96
C GLY A 284 -35.13 33.36 6.68
N ASN A 285 -34.18 33.42 5.74
CA ASN A 285 -34.40 33.86 4.36
C ASN A 285 -34.66 32.65 3.42
N ASN A 286 -35.18 32.94 2.23
CA ASN A 286 -35.42 31.94 1.18
C ASN A 286 -34.14 31.74 0.34
N PRO A 287 -33.49 30.56 0.35
CA PRO A 287 -32.23 30.33 -0.37
C PRO A 287 -32.39 30.28 -1.89
N TRP A 288 -33.61 30.10 -2.39
CA TRP A 288 -33.93 30.10 -3.82
C TRP A 288 -34.12 31.51 -4.39
N LYS A 289 -34.16 32.54 -3.52
CA LYS A 289 -34.23 33.94 -3.94
C LYS A 289 -32.85 34.41 -4.43
N THR A 290 -32.80 35.04 -5.60
CA THR A 290 -31.56 35.67 -6.08
C THR A 290 -31.12 36.82 -5.17
N PRO A 291 -29.80 37.02 -4.98
CA PRO A 291 -29.28 38.26 -4.42
C PRO A 291 -29.78 39.49 -5.22
N PRO A 292 -30.08 40.63 -4.56
CA PRO A 292 -30.59 41.83 -5.24
C PRO A 292 -29.52 42.62 -6.00
N THR A 293 -28.26 42.22 -5.88
CA THR A 293 -27.07 42.81 -6.50
C THR A 293 -26.65 42.04 -7.74
N ALA A 294 -25.81 42.64 -8.59
CA ALA A 294 -25.09 41.88 -9.62
C ALA A 294 -23.99 41.01 -8.96
N PRO A 295 -23.64 39.84 -9.55
CA PRO A 295 -22.42 39.12 -9.18
C PRO A 295 -21.20 40.04 -9.29
N THR A 296 -20.21 39.84 -8.43
CA THR A 296 -18.96 40.62 -8.48
C THR A 296 -18.17 40.33 -9.76
N SER A 297 -17.22 41.21 -10.09
CA SER A 297 -16.38 41.08 -11.29
C SER A 297 -15.09 40.27 -11.07
N GLY A 298 -14.74 39.96 -9.82
CA GLY A 298 -13.42 39.44 -9.46
C GLY A 298 -12.27 40.44 -9.71
N PRO A 299 -11.02 39.99 -9.49
CA PRO A 299 -9.80 40.73 -9.84
C PRO A 299 -9.41 40.52 -11.33
N PRO A 300 -8.57 41.39 -11.92
CA PRO A 300 -8.07 41.19 -13.28
C PRO A 300 -7.27 39.89 -13.42
N TRP A 301 -7.61 39.07 -14.42
CA TRP A 301 -7.05 37.72 -14.60
C TRP A 301 -5.52 37.70 -14.75
N ASN A 302 -4.94 38.75 -15.32
CA ASN A 302 -3.51 38.90 -15.60
C ASN A 302 -2.71 39.54 -14.45
N ASN A 303 -3.34 39.85 -13.30
CA ASN A 303 -2.62 40.40 -12.17
C ASN A 303 -1.86 39.29 -11.42
N THR A 304 -0.56 39.16 -11.69
CA THR A 304 0.34 38.23 -10.99
C THR A 304 0.79 38.76 -9.63
N ALA A 305 0.98 40.08 -9.47
CA ALA A 305 1.53 40.67 -8.25
C ALA A 305 0.72 40.31 -6.99
N ILE A 306 -0.61 40.46 -7.03
CA ILE A 306 -1.50 40.15 -5.90
C ILE A 306 -1.57 38.64 -5.59
N ARG A 307 -1.21 37.78 -6.55
CA ARG A 307 -1.17 36.32 -6.39
C ARG A 307 0.14 35.89 -5.72
N VAL A 308 1.26 36.48 -6.15
CA VAL A 308 2.58 36.32 -5.50
C VAL A 308 2.56 36.92 -4.09
N GLU A 309 1.86 38.03 -3.87
CA GLU A 309 1.64 38.62 -2.53
C GLU A 309 0.94 37.64 -1.59
N GLN A 310 -0.14 36.97 -2.04
CA GLN A 310 -0.77 35.92 -1.24
C GLN A 310 0.20 34.77 -0.96
N SER A 311 0.95 34.27 -1.96
CA SER A 311 1.96 33.22 -1.76
C SER A 311 3.02 33.63 -0.73
N ARG A 312 3.49 34.88 -0.75
CA ARG A 312 4.47 35.43 0.22
C ARG A 312 3.88 35.67 1.61
N ALA A 313 2.55 35.74 1.76
CA ALA A 313 1.87 35.87 3.05
C ALA A 313 1.65 34.52 3.77
N ILE A 314 1.69 33.40 3.05
CA ILE A 314 1.52 32.05 3.61
C ILE A 314 2.82 31.64 4.33
N VAL A 315 2.86 31.87 5.64
CA VAL A 315 3.94 31.44 6.55
C VAL A 315 3.37 30.67 7.74
N ALA A 316 4.18 29.79 8.34
CA ALA A 316 3.71 28.91 9.41
C ALA A 316 3.23 29.69 10.65
N HIS A 317 2.19 29.17 11.30
CA HIS A 317 1.72 29.69 12.58
C HIS A 317 2.85 29.57 13.62
N PRO A 318 3.17 30.62 14.40
CA PRO A 318 4.33 30.60 15.32
C PRO A 318 4.36 29.45 16.34
N GLY A 319 3.20 28.89 16.69
CA GLY A 319 3.07 27.73 17.59
C GLY A 319 3.11 26.35 16.91
N TYR A 320 3.18 26.27 15.57
CA TYR A 320 3.14 25.03 14.79
C TYR A 320 4.19 25.01 13.66
N VAL A 321 5.28 25.78 13.80
CA VAL A 321 6.38 25.78 12.81
C VAL A 321 7.10 24.43 12.86
N VAL A 322 7.04 23.67 11.76
CA VAL A 322 7.88 22.48 11.56
C VAL A 322 9.27 22.96 11.10
N PRO A 323 10.36 22.77 11.85
CA PRO A 323 11.66 23.33 11.47
C PRO A 323 12.23 22.65 10.22
N ALA A 324 12.57 23.44 9.20
CA ALA A 324 13.30 22.94 8.05
C ALA A 324 14.74 22.56 8.44
N PRO A 325 15.31 21.45 7.92
CA PRO A 325 16.75 21.18 8.03
C PRO A 325 17.55 22.36 7.47
N ALA A 326 18.65 22.74 8.11
CA ALA A 326 19.36 23.99 7.81
C ALA A 326 20.06 24.02 6.43
N ARG A 327 20.28 22.85 5.82
CA ARG A 327 20.86 22.66 4.48
C ARG A 327 20.23 21.43 3.84
N ALA A 328 20.28 21.35 2.51
CA ALA A 328 20.04 20.11 1.77
C ALA A 328 21.36 19.38 1.47
N ASP A 329 21.26 18.07 1.26
CA ASP A 329 22.35 17.20 0.79
C ASP A 329 22.45 17.20 -0.75
N ARG A 330 21.35 17.54 -1.43
CA ARG A 330 21.26 17.68 -2.89
C ARG A 330 20.34 18.85 -3.26
N THR A 331 20.66 19.56 -4.33
CA THR A 331 19.83 20.64 -4.88
C THR A 331 19.57 20.36 -6.36
N LEU A 332 18.31 20.40 -6.77
CA LEU A 332 17.86 20.21 -8.15
C LEU A 332 17.35 21.54 -8.70
N LEU A 333 17.92 22.00 -9.82
CA LEU A 333 17.43 23.17 -10.56
C LEU A 333 16.64 22.66 -11.77
N LEU A 334 15.31 22.82 -11.73
CA LEU A 334 14.38 22.25 -12.70
C LEU A 334 13.75 23.36 -13.56
N LEU A 335 14.21 23.49 -14.80
CA LEU A 335 13.63 24.37 -15.81
C LEU A 335 12.38 23.72 -16.41
N ASN A 336 11.24 24.40 -16.27
CA ASN A 336 10.00 24.07 -16.94
C ASN A 336 9.90 24.79 -18.30
N THR A 337 9.84 24.03 -19.39
CA THR A 337 9.75 24.57 -20.76
C THR A 337 8.77 23.81 -21.63
N GLN A 338 8.15 24.50 -22.60
CA GLN A 338 7.35 23.87 -23.65
C GLN A 338 8.20 23.73 -24.92
N ASN A 339 8.20 22.55 -25.53
CA ASN A 339 9.01 22.21 -26.71
C ASN A 339 8.14 21.50 -27.76
N ASN A 340 8.54 21.61 -29.02
CA ASN A 340 8.04 20.75 -30.08
C ASN A 340 8.92 19.49 -30.16
N ILE A 341 8.33 18.32 -29.98
CA ILE A 341 8.99 17.01 -30.06
C ILE A 341 8.22 16.16 -31.07
N ASN A 342 8.88 15.73 -32.14
CA ASN A 342 8.30 14.91 -33.21
C ASN A 342 6.99 15.47 -33.82
N GLY A 343 6.81 16.81 -33.84
CA GLY A 343 5.61 17.48 -34.32
C GLY A 343 4.53 17.72 -33.27
N HIS A 344 4.71 17.21 -32.04
CA HIS A 344 3.78 17.39 -30.92
C HIS A 344 4.31 18.44 -29.94
N ILE A 345 3.40 19.29 -29.44
CA ILE A 345 3.70 20.19 -28.33
C ILE A 345 3.72 19.35 -27.04
N LYS A 346 4.86 19.39 -26.33
CA LYS A 346 5.10 18.71 -25.07
C LYS A 346 5.73 19.68 -24.07
N TRP A 347 5.46 19.46 -22.79
CA TRP A 347 6.21 20.07 -21.70
C TRP A 347 7.42 19.20 -21.37
N THR A 348 8.52 19.84 -20.98
CA THR A 348 9.77 19.19 -20.60
C THR A 348 10.34 19.82 -19.34
N ILE A 349 10.99 18.99 -18.53
CA ILE A 349 11.77 19.39 -17.37
C ILE A 349 13.24 19.09 -17.66
N ASN A 350 14.08 20.12 -17.64
CA ASN A 350 15.49 20.05 -18.08
C ASN A 350 15.66 19.37 -19.46
N GLY A 351 14.70 19.59 -20.38
CA GLY A 351 14.70 19.05 -21.74
C GLY A 351 14.04 17.69 -21.94
N VAL A 352 13.61 16.99 -20.88
CA VAL A 352 12.90 15.69 -21.00
C VAL A 352 11.41 15.83 -20.69
N SER A 353 10.57 15.36 -21.61
CA SER A 353 9.13 15.17 -21.43
C SER A 353 8.86 13.81 -20.77
N LEU A 354 8.13 13.80 -19.66
CA LEU A 354 7.79 12.56 -18.95
C LEU A 354 6.85 11.67 -19.78
N HIS A 355 7.13 10.38 -19.77
CA HIS A 355 6.30 9.30 -20.29
C HIS A 355 6.25 8.17 -19.24
N PHE A 356 5.06 7.68 -18.92
CA PHE A 356 4.89 6.62 -17.93
C PHE A 356 5.22 5.24 -18.55
N PRO A 357 5.98 4.38 -17.85
CA PRO A 357 6.30 3.04 -18.32
C PRO A 357 5.07 2.11 -18.26
N VAL A 358 4.99 1.14 -19.17
CA VAL A 358 3.87 0.17 -19.23
C VAL A 358 3.84 -0.73 -17.98
N THR A 359 4.99 -1.00 -17.38
CA THR A 359 5.11 -1.61 -16.05
C THR A 359 5.47 -0.51 -15.05
N PRO A 360 4.69 -0.30 -13.96
CA PRO A 360 4.93 0.81 -13.03
C PRO A 360 6.36 0.85 -12.49
N TYR A 361 6.90 2.04 -12.22
CA TYR A 361 8.28 2.22 -11.76
C TYR A 361 8.61 1.38 -10.52
N LEU A 362 7.77 1.45 -9.47
CA LEU A 362 7.98 0.71 -8.22
C LEU A 362 7.98 -0.82 -8.45
N VAL A 363 7.06 -1.32 -9.29
CA VAL A 363 7.01 -2.73 -9.68
C VAL A 363 8.27 -3.13 -10.46
N SER A 364 8.69 -2.29 -11.40
CA SER A 364 9.87 -2.53 -12.24
C SER A 364 11.16 -2.58 -11.41
N MET A 365 11.32 -1.68 -10.44
CA MET A 365 12.43 -1.68 -9.48
C MET A 365 12.40 -2.91 -8.57
N LYS A 366 11.24 -3.24 -7.99
CA LYS A 366 11.05 -4.43 -7.13
C LYS A 366 11.21 -5.77 -7.86
N ARG A 367 11.13 -5.79 -9.18
CA ARG A 367 11.28 -7.00 -10.02
C ARG A 367 12.54 -6.99 -10.89
N GLY A 368 13.45 -6.02 -10.72
CA GLY A 368 14.70 -5.93 -11.48
C GLY A 368 14.54 -5.63 -12.98
N LEU A 369 13.38 -5.14 -13.42
CA LEU A 369 13.00 -4.91 -14.81
C LEU A 369 13.64 -3.62 -15.36
N THR A 370 14.97 -3.61 -15.46
CA THR A 370 15.77 -2.46 -15.90
C THR A 370 15.51 -1.99 -17.34
N THR A 371 14.78 -2.77 -18.14
CA THR A 371 14.34 -2.40 -19.50
C THR A 371 12.98 -1.72 -19.54
N ALA A 372 12.24 -1.66 -18.43
CA ALA A 372 10.89 -1.08 -18.40
C ALA A 372 10.88 0.47 -18.32
N TYR A 373 11.97 1.08 -17.87
CA TYR A 373 12.13 2.53 -17.73
C TYR A 373 13.60 2.96 -17.89
N ASP A 374 13.86 4.25 -18.09
CA ASP A 374 15.19 4.78 -18.37
C ASP A 374 16.14 4.71 -17.17
N GLN A 375 17.22 3.95 -17.31
CA GLN A 375 18.23 3.77 -16.25
C GLN A 375 19.22 4.93 -16.10
N ARG A 376 19.19 5.91 -17.01
CA ARG A 376 20.03 7.12 -16.92
C ARG A 376 19.33 8.15 -16.02
N PRO A 377 20.00 8.66 -14.97
CA PRO A 377 19.41 9.73 -14.17
C PRO A 377 19.20 10.98 -15.04
N PRO A 378 18.11 11.72 -14.84
CA PRO A 378 17.92 13.04 -15.46
C PRO A 378 18.91 14.07 -14.90
N LEU A 379 19.02 15.23 -15.56
CA LEU A 379 19.98 16.26 -15.20
C LEU A 379 19.51 17.06 -13.97
N ASP A 380 20.33 17.11 -12.92
CA ASP A 380 20.11 17.93 -11.70
C ASP A 380 20.08 19.45 -11.96
N THR A 381 20.46 19.91 -13.16
CA THR A 381 20.48 21.33 -13.53
C THR A 381 20.32 21.52 -15.04
N TYR A 382 19.96 22.75 -15.42
CA TYR A 382 20.00 23.29 -16.78
C TYR A 382 21.07 24.39 -16.89
N ASP A 383 21.23 24.98 -18.09
CA ASP A 383 22.03 26.19 -18.30
C ASP A 383 21.34 27.44 -17.73
N HIS A 384 21.37 27.57 -16.41
CA HIS A 384 20.83 28.72 -15.68
C HIS A 384 21.60 30.02 -15.96
N ILE A 385 22.79 29.96 -16.57
CA ILE A 385 23.56 31.15 -16.95
C ILE A 385 23.09 31.66 -18.33
N GLY A 386 23.13 30.82 -19.36
CA GLY A 386 22.83 31.18 -20.74
C GLY A 386 21.36 31.11 -21.17
N HIS A 387 20.49 30.36 -20.47
CA HIS A 387 19.07 30.27 -20.84
C HIS A 387 18.33 31.59 -20.64
N ASP A 388 17.55 31.98 -21.63
CA ASP A 388 16.63 33.12 -21.60
C ASP A 388 15.21 32.62 -21.31
N ILE A 389 14.73 32.89 -20.09
CA ILE A 389 13.38 32.50 -19.66
C ILE A 389 12.27 33.27 -20.40
N SER A 390 12.59 34.42 -21.00
CA SER A 390 11.65 35.25 -21.77
C SER A 390 11.51 34.80 -23.24
N ALA A 391 12.31 33.83 -23.68
CA ALA A 391 12.20 33.19 -24.98
C ALA A 391 11.56 31.78 -24.87
N PRO A 392 10.78 31.34 -25.87
CA PRO A 392 10.39 29.93 -25.98
C PRO A 392 11.62 29.04 -26.19
N ALA A 393 11.64 27.87 -25.54
CA ALA A 393 12.81 27.01 -25.55
C ALA A 393 13.15 26.45 -26.96
N PRO A 394 14.44 26.42 -27.36
CA PRO A 394 14.85 25.87 -28.64
C PRO A 394 14.46 24.39 -28.79
N THR A 395 14.11 23.98 -30.00
CA THR A 395 13.50 22.68 -30.30
C THR A 395 14.52 21.53 -30.28
N ASN A 396 14.80 20.98 -29.10
CA ASN A 396 15.64 19.78 -28.91
C ASN A 396 15.21 18.94 -27.67
N GLY A 397 13.91 18.95 -27.34
CA GLY A 397 13.39 18.12 -26.24
C GLY A 397 13.31 16.64 -26.58
N THR A 398 13.49 15.76 -25.59
CA THR A 398 13.30 14.30 -25.73
C THR A 398 12.07 13.82 -24.95
N ILE A 399 11.55 12.64 -25.25
CA ILE A 399 10.55 11.94 -24.42
C ILE A 399 11.26 10.78 -23.70
N GLY A 400 10.95 10.56 -22.42
CA GLY A 400 11.55 9.48 -21.65
C GLY A 400 10.84 9.19 -20.33
N SER A 401 11.36 8.18 -19.65
CA SER A 401 10.94 7.65 -18.35
C SER A 401 12.08 7.73 -17.29
N PRO A 402 12.77 8.87 -17.13
CA PRO A 402 13.91 8.98 -16.23
C PRO A 402 13.46 9.13 -14.77
N VAL A 403 14.31 8.69 -13.84
CA VAL A 403 14.05 8.79 -12.39
C VAL A 403 15.23 9.41 -11.63
N TYR A 404 14.93 10.37 -10.76
CA TYR A 404 15.87 10.94 -9.80
C TYR A 404 16.01 9.98 -8.61
N ARG A 405 17.05 9.15 -8.61
CA ARG A 405 17.40 8.31 -7.45
C ARG A 405 17.96 9.18 -6.33
N LEU A 406 17.31 9.15 -5.17
CA LEU A 406 17.67 9.89 -3.96
C LEU A 406 18.27 8.94 -2.93
N ALA A 407 19.13 9.47 -2.05
CA ALA A 407 19.56 8.71 -0.89
C ALA A 407 18.41 8.70 0.14
N PHE A 408 18.06 7.52 0.66
CA PHE A 408 17.10 7.45 1.76
C PHE A 408 17.63 8.22 2.97
N ASP A 409 16.72 8.93 3.65
CA ASP A 409 16.96 9.84 4.78
C ASP A 409 17.69 11.17 4.41
N SER A 410 17.89 11.47 3.12
CA SER A 410 18.54 12.72 2.68
C SER A 410 17.58 13.89 2.51
N VAL A 411 18.09 15.12 2.68
CA VAL A 411 17.33 16.37 2.49
C VAL A 411 17.57 16.89 1.07
N VAL A 412 16.51 17.21 0.34
CA VAL A 412 16.57 17.62 -1.06
C VAL A 412 15.93 18.99 -1.25
N ASP A 413 16.68 19.92 -1.83
CA ASP A 413 16.16 21.18 -2.37
C ASP A 413 15.72 21.00 -3.82
N VAL A 414 14.58 21.59 -4.19
CA VAL A 414 14.13 21.68 -5.58
C VAL A 414 13.76 23.13 -5.89
N VAL A 415 14.40 23.72 -6.89
CA VAL A 415 14.07 25.05 -7.41
C VAL A 415 13.46 24.88 -8.80
N LEU A 416 12.18 25.19 -8.91
CA LEU A 416 11.45 25.25 -10.16
C LEU A 416 11.66 26.63 -10.80
N GLN A 417 12.17 26.66 -12.03
CA GLN A 417 12.24 27.86 -12.86
C GLN A 417 11.15 27.81 -13.93
N ASN A 418 10.37 28.88 -14.06
CA ASN A 418 9.42 29.03 -15.16
C ASN A 418 10.05 29.73 -16.37
N SER A 419 9.49 29.49 -17.55
CA SER A 419 9.93 30.02 -18.84
C SER A 419 8.72 30.31 -19.73
N ASN A 420 8.91 31.06 -20.81
CA ASN A 420 7.87 31.24 -21.83
C ASN A 420 7.58 29.92 -22.58
N ALA A 421 6.30 29.63 -22.80
CA ALA A 421 5.84 28.55 -23.66
C ALA A 421 5.92 28.93 -25.15
N LEU A 422 5.60 28.01 -26.07
CA LEU A 422 5.69 28.25 -27.52
C LEU A 422 4.69 29.32 -28.04
N ASN A 423 3.75 29.75 -27.20
CA ASN A 423 2.84 30.87 -27.43
C ASN A 423 3.45 32.24 -27.02
N ASN A 424 4.71 32.27 -26.57
CA ASN A 424 5.42 33.43 -26.03
C ASN A 424 4.73 34.08 -24.80
N MET A 425 4.12 33.24 -23.95
CA MET A 425 3.59 33.62 -22.65
C MET A 425 4.05 32.63 -21.58
N SER A 426 4.26 33.11 -20.35
CA SER A 426 4.54 32.27 -19.19
C SER A 426 3.25 32.09 -18.39
N GLU A 427 2.95 30.84 -18.05
CA GLU A 427 1.69 30.45 -17.42
C GLU A 427 1.92 30.06 -15.95
N THR A 428 0.86 30.07 -15.13
CA THR A 428 0.97 29.66 -13.72
C THR A 428 0.80 28.15 -13.60
N HIS A 429 1.69 27.48 -12.88
CA HIS A 429 1.73 26.02 -12.78
C HIS A 429 1.75 25.57 -11.31
N PRO A 430 0.67 25.00 -10.75
CA PRO A 430 0.72 24.37 -9.44
C PRO A 430 1.50 23.05 -9.53
N TRP A 431 2.50 22.86 -8.68
CA TRP A 431 3.32 21.66 -8.58
C TRP A 431 3.01 20.86 -7.33
N HIS A 432 2.68 19.58 -7.49
CA HIS A 432 2.34 18.63 -6.43
C HIS A 432 3.42 17.54 -6.28
N LEU A 433 3.71 17.14 -5.03
CA LEU A 433 4.63 16.04 -4.70
C LEU A 433 3.88 14.90 -3.99
N HIS A 434 3.94 13.69 -4.55
CA HIS A 434 3.36 12.50 -3.94
C HIS A 434 4.19 12.00 -2.74
N GLY A 435 3.52 11.33 -1.80
CA GLY A 435 4.15 10.67 -0.65
C GLY A 435 4.72 11.60 0.44
N HIS A 436 4.87 12.90 0.15
CA HIS A 436 5.57 13.87 0.98
C HIS A 436 4.80 15.18 1.14
N ASP A 437 5.19 15.94 2.15
CA ASP A 437 5.03 17.39 2.17
C ASP A 437 6.43 18.03 2.14
N PHE A 438 6.50 19.27 1.66
CA PHE A 438 7.73 20.04 1.53
C PHE A 438 7.60 21.41 2.21
N TRP A 439 8.72 21.92 2.72
CA TRP A 439 8.85 23.31 3.14
C TRP A 439 8.87 24.21 1.92
N VAL A 440 7.93 25.15 1.81
CA VAL A 440 8.00 26.22 0.80
C VAL A 440 9.02 27.25 1.26
N LEU A 441 10.15 27.30 0.55
CA LEU A 441 11.31 28.11 0.90
C LEU A 441 11.25 29.53 0.31
N GLY A 442 10.56 29.73 -0.82
CA GLY A 442 10.33 31.09 -1.35
C GLY A 442 9.88 31.14 -2.81
N HIS A 443 9.50 32.35 -3.23
CA HIS A 443 9.12 32.68 -4.61
C HIS A 443 9.83 33.97 -5.04
N GLY A 444 10.51 33.93 -6.18
CA GLY A 444 11.19 35.09 -6.78
C GLY A 444 10.73 35.37 -8.20
N ASP A 445 10.96 36.61 -8.62
CA ASP A 445 10.60 37.12 -9.95
C ASP A 445 11.86 37.09 -10.84
N GLY A 446 11.74 36.70 -12.11
CA GLY A 446 12.87 36.54 -13.03
C GLY A 446 13.55 35.16 -12.98
N LYS A 447 14.83 35.12 -13.35
CA LYS A 447 15.64 33.90 -13.38
C LYS A 447 16.41 33.72 -12.07
N PHE A 448 16.31 32.53 -11.47
CA PHE A 448 17.03 32.17 -10.25
C PHE A 448 18.55 32.19 -10.47
N ASP A 449 19.28 32.95 -9.65
CA ASP A 449 20.74 32.97 -9.61
C ASP A 449 21.24 32.27 -8.33
N PRO A 450 21.80 31.05 -8.40
CA PRO A 450 22.31 30.33 -7.22
C PRO A 450 23.39 31.07 -6.40
N ALA A 451 24.05 32.09 -6.98
CA ALA A 451 25.06 32.91 -6.32
C ALA A 451 24.50 34.18 -5.67
N ALA A 452 23.39 34.74 -6.19
CA ALA A 452 22.72 35.91 -5.62
C ALA A 452 21.52 35.52 -4.73
N ASP A 453 20.62 34.68 -5.24
CA ASP A 453 19.45 34.11 -4.55
C ASP A 453 19.84 32.98 -3.56
N THR A 454 20.90 33.21 -2.78
CA THR A 454 21.48 32.18 -1.91
C THR A 454 20.46 31.61 -0.92
N TRP A 455 20.65 30.36 -0.51
CA TRP A 455 19.81 29.63 0.46
C TRP A 455 19.57 30.34 1.82
N ARG A 456 20.27 31.45 2.10
CA ARG A 456 20.08 32.30 3.29
C ARG A 456 19.01 33.39 3.11
N LEU A 457 18.61 33.68 1.88
CA LEU A 457 17.51 34.59 1.54
C LEU A 457 16.15 33.86 1.50
N LEU A 458 16.19 32.53 1.31
CA LEU A 458 15.06 31.63 1.45
C LEU A 458 14.55 31.60 2.91
N ASN A 459 13.23 31.45 3.10
CA ASN A 459 12.63 31.37 4.42
C ASN A 459 12.93 30.02 5.09
N VAL A 460 13.98 29.99 5.90
CA VAL A 460 14.30 28.88 6.81
C VAL A 460 13.92 29.18 8.27
N LYS A 461 13.12 30.23 8.52
CA LYS A 461 12.73 30.70 9.86
C LYS A 461 11.32 30.27 10.25
N ASP A 462 10.35 30.54 9.37
CA ASP A 462 8.95 30.12 9.52
C ASP A 462 8.31 29.62 8.20
N PRO A 463 9.01 28.77 7.41
CA PRO A 463 8.45 28.18 6.19
C PRO A 463 7.18 27.39 6.50
N ILE A 464 6.19 27.54 5.63
CA ILE A 464 5.00 26.68 5.62
C ILE A 464 5.36 25.31 5.02
N MET A 465 4.78 24.25 5.56
CA MET A 465 4.75 22.93 4.91
C MET A 465 3.52 22.86 4.00
N LYS A 466 3.70 22.38 2.76
CA LYS A 466 2.66 22.17 1.77
C LYS A 466 2.90 20.87 0.99
N ASN A 467 1.89 20.38 0.28
CA ASN A 467 2.07 19.33 -0.74
C ASN A 467 1.83 19.86 -2.16
N THR A 468 1.24 21.04 -2.32
CA THR A 468 1.11 21.73 -3.63
C THR A 468 1.54 23.21 -3.56
N VAL A 469 2.26 23.68 -4.59
CA VAL A 469 2.82 25.04 -4.63
C VAL A 469 2.74 25.68 -6.04
N PRO A 470 2.35 26.96 -6.17
CA PRO A 470 2.39 27.66 -7.45
C PRO A 470 3.81 28.05 -7.88
N LEU A 471 4.20 27.61 -9.07
CA LEU A 471 5.23 28.25 -9.90
C LEU A 471 4.55 29.39 -10.68
N HIS A 472 4.96 30.63 -10.40
CA HIS A 472 4.36 31.83 -11.00
C HIS A 472 4.98 32.14 -12.38
N PRO A 473 4.28 32.90 -13.25
CA PRO A 473 4.81 33.35 -14.54
C PRO A 473 6.13 34.11 -14.38
N ASP A 474 7.04 33.92 -15.34
CA ASP A 474 8.31 34.66 -15.47
C ASP A 474 9.21 34.63 -14.21
N GLY A 475 9.02 33.65 -13.32
CA GLY A 475 9.67 33.57 -12.00
C GLY A 475 10.06 32.16 -11.58
N TRP A 476 10.44 32.01 -10.31
CA TRP A 476 10.89 30.77 -9.71
C TRP A 476 10.23 30.49 -8.35
N THR A 477 10.21 29.20 -7.96
CA THR A 477 9.70 28.73 -6.67
C THR A 477 10.64 27.67 -6.11
N ALA A 478 11.05 27.82 -4.85
CA ALA A 478 11.96 26.90 -4.15
C ALA A 478 11.23 26.12 -3.05
N ILE A 479 11.47 24.81 -2.97
CA ILE A 479 10.96 23.90 -1.95
C ILE A 479 12.08 23.01 -1.38
N ARG A 480 11.87 22.45 -0.19
CA ARG A 480 12.74 21.44 0.44
C ARG A 480 11.90 20.28 0.97
N PHE A 481 12.33 19.04 0.77
CA PHE A 481 11.73 17.87 1.40
C PHE A 481 12.81 16.94 2.00
N HIS A 482 12.36 15.95 2.77
CA HIS A 482 13.21 14.96 3.42
C HIS A 482 12.81 13.58 2.91
N ALA A 483 13.70 12.94 2.14
CA ALA A 483 13.46 11.67 1.44
C ALA A 483 13.47 10.47 2.41
N ASN A 484 12.51 10.46 3.33
CA ASN A 484 12.36 9.50 4.43
C ASN A 484 11.19 8.50 4.26
N ASN A 485 10.49 8.49 3.11
CA ASN A 485 9.31 7.67 2.86
C ASN A 485 9.57 6.63 1.74
N PRO A 486 9.86 5.35 2.05
CA PRO A 486 10.32 4.36 1.07
C PRO A 486 9.34 4.13 -0.09
N GLY A 487 9.72 4.54 -1.30
CA GLY A 487 8.82 4.47 -2.44
C GLY A 487 9.35 5.09 -3.74
N VAL A 488 8.42 5.30 -4.67
CA VAL A 488 8.66 5.99 -5.94
C VAL A 488 7.56 7.01 -6.12
N TRP A 489 7.92 8.28 -6.16
CA TRP A 489 6.98 9.39 -5.98
C TRP A 489 6.97 10.29 -7.22
N LEU A 490 5.78 10.62 -7.72
CA LEU A 490 5.61 11.57 -8.80
C LEU A 490 5.74 13.01 -8.27
N PHE A 491 6.41 13.88 -9.02
CA PHE A 491 6.43 15.32 -8.81
C PHE A 491 6.03 16.01 -10.11
N HIS A 492 4.85 16.63 -10.16
CA HIS A 492 4.22 17.04 -11.41
C HIS A 492 3.38 18.30 -11.26
N CYS A 493 3.00 18.88 -12.39
CA CYS A 493 2.04 19.97 -12.39
C CYS A 493 0.60 19.46 -12.26
N HIS A 494 -0.22 20.03 -11.38
CA HIS A 494 -1.59 19.59 -11.12
C HIS A 494 -2.62 20.05 -12.18
N VAL A 495 -2.14 20.70 -13.25
CA VAL A 495 -2.92 20.96 -14.48
C VAL A 495 -2.92 19.69 -15.33
N GLU A 496 -4.07 19.04 -15.46
CA GLU A 496 -4.20 17.67 -16.01
C GLU A 496 -3.60 17.54 -17.42
N ALA A 497 -3.93 18.49 -18.29
CA ALA A 497 -3.41 18.55 -19.65
C ALA A 497 -1.87 18.69 -19.67
N HIS A 498 -1.26 19.31 -18.66
CA HIS A 498 0.19 19.51 -18.60
C HIS A 498 0.90 18.22 -18.20
N VAL A 499 0.35 17.40 -17.28
CA VAL A 499 0.86 16.04 -16.99
C VAL A 499 0.80 15.16 -18.23
N PHE A 500 -0.35 15.15 -18.93
CA PHE A 500 -0.54 14.40 -20.17
C PHE A 500 0.41 14.86 -21.30
N MET A 501 0.76 16.15 -21.29
CA MET A 501 1.80 16.75 -22.15
C MET A 501 3.23 16.58 -21.59
N GLY A 502 3.45 15.91 -20.46
CA GLY A 502 4.77 15.52 -19.92
C GLY A 502 5.38 16.41 -18.84
N MET A 503 4.62 17.32 -18.22
CA MET A 503 5.10 18.21 -17.15
C MET A 503 5.18 17.50 -15.78
N GLY A 504 6.24 16.71 -15.60
CA GLY A 504 6.57 16.11 -14.31
C GLY A 504 7.91 15.37 -14.33
N VAL A 505 8.32 14.89 -13.16
CA VAL A 505 9.51 14.05 -12.92
C VAL A 505 9.19 13.01 -11.83
N VAL A 506 10.03 12.00 -11.67
CA VAL A 506 9.83 10.93 -10.67
C VAL A 506 11.04 10.87 -9.74
N PHE A 507 10.79 10.76 -8.44
CA PHE A 507 11.78 10.51 -7.38
C PHE A 507 11.74 9.03 -6.94
N GLU A 508 12.91 8.43 -6.71
CA GLU A 508 13.05 7.07 -6.16
C GLU A 508 13.84 7.16 -4.84
N GLU A 509 13.29 6.67 -3.74
CA GLU A 509 13.96 6.68 -2.42
C GLU A 509 13.72 5.38 -1.64
N GLY A 510 14.78 4.79 -1.09
CA GLY A 510 14.68 3.64 -0.17
C GLY A 510 13.90 2.42 -0.68
N VAL A 511 13.77 2.23 -2.00
CA VAL A 511 12.92 1.18 -2.59
C VAL A 511 13.32 -0.24 -2.14
N GLU A 512 14.54 -0.45 -1.65
CA GLU A 512 14.92 -1.72 -1.01
C GLU A 512 14.08 -2.05 0.24
N ARG A 513 13.55 -1.04 0.93
CA ARG A 513 12.86 -1.14 2.24
C ARG A 513 11.34 -1.32 2.15
N ALA A 514 10.71 -0.86 1.08
CA ALA A 514 9.25 -1.00 0.92
C ALA A 514 8.83 -2.49 0.96
N PRO A 515 7.82 -2.90 1.74
CA PRO A 515 7.49 -4.31 1.93
C PRO A 515 6.81 -4.95 0.70
N GLY A 516 6.67 -6.28 0.73
CA GLY A 516 5.80 -7.05 -0.17
C GLY A 516 4.46 -7.38 0.51
N PRO A 517 3.42 -7.77 -0.25
CA PRO A 517 2.07 -7.92 0.28
C PRO A 517 1.93 -9.12 1.22
N THR A 518 1.97 -8.86 2.54
CA THR A 518 1.35 -9.72 3.55
C THR A 518 -0.10 -9.29 3.69
N ILE A 519 -1.04 -10.22 3.74
CA ILE A 519 -2.46 -9.88 3.91
C ILE A 519 -2.75 -9.80 5.40
N CYS A 520 -3.05 -8.60 5.91
CA CYS A 520 -3.38 -8.36 7.32
C CYS A 520 -4.88 -8.13 7.50
N ALA A 521 -5.50 -8.80 8.47
CA ALA A 521 -6.91 -8.67 8.84
C ALA A 521 -7.10 -8.86 10.35
N THR A 522 -8.29 -8.54 10.86
CA THR A 522 -8.71 -8.82 12.25
C THR A 522 -9.75 -9.95 12.27
N GLN A 523 -9.80 -10.72 13.36
CA GLN A 523 -10.86 -11.71 13.56
C GLN A 523 -12.24 -11.04 13.56
N GLY A 524 -13.09 -11.43 12.61
CA GLY A 524 -14.40 -10.82 12.32
C GLY A 524 -14.45 -10.09 10.97
N ASP A 525 -13.32 -9.73 10.38
CA ASP A 525 -13.27 -8.99 9.12
C ASP A 525 -13.82 -9.82 7.95
N THR A 526 -14.41 -9.12 6.97
CA THR A 526 -14.74 -9.72 5.66
C THR A 526 -13.64 -9.38 4.66
N VAL A 527 -12.72 -10.31 4.46
CA VAL A 527 -11.63 -10.18 3.50
C VAL A 527 -12.13 -10.45 2.08
N VAL A 528 -11.85 -9.50 1.18
CA VAL A 528 -12.16 -9.57 -0.25
C VAL A 528 -10.85 -9.52 -1.03
N ILE A 529 -10.58 -10.51 -1.87
CA ILE A 529 -9.35 -10.63 -2.65
C ILE A 529 -9.70 -10.94 -4.09
N THR A 530 -9.51 -9.97 -4.98
CA THR A 530 -9.67 -10.15 -6.42
C THR A 530 -8.34 -10.59 -7.03
N VAL A 531 -8.37 -11.70 -7.77
CA VAL A 531 -7.22 -12.32 -8.42
C VAL A 531 -7.43 -12.30 -9.93
N HIS A 532 -6.52 -11.64 -10.63
CA HIS A 532 -6.50 -11.51 -12.08
C HIS A 532 -5.44 -12.45 -12.65
N ASN A 533 -5.85 -13.47 -13.40
CA ASN A 533 -4.90 -14.43 -13.96
C ASN A 533 -4.24 -13.86 -15.23
N LYS A 534 -3.09 -13.19 -15.05
CA LYS A 534 -2.32 -12.58 -16.14
C LYS A 534 -1.23 -13.52 -16.70
N LEU A 535 -1.36 -14.84 -16.48
CA LEU A 535 -0.54 -15.87 -17.15
C LEU A 535 -1.06 -16.07 -18.59
N GLU A 536 -0.16 -16.17 -19.56
CA GLU A 536 -0.53 -16.20 -21.00
C GLU A 536 -1.29 -17.47 -21.40
N THR A 537 -0.98 -18.62 -20.78
CA THR A 537 -1.47 -19.95 -21.19
C THR A 537 -1.85 -20.88 -20.03
N GLU A 538 -1.61 -20.50 -18.77
CA GLU A 538 -1.92 -21.35 -17.62
C GLU A 538 -3.17 -20.88 -16.86
N ASN A 539 -4.05 -21.82 -16.50
CA ASN A 539 -5.05 -21.56 -15.47
C ASN A 539 -4.37 -21.41 -14.10
N THR A 540 -4.98 -20.72 -13.15
CA THR A 540 -4.51 -20.67 -11.76
C THR A 540 -5.66 -20.71 -10.75
N ALA A 541 -5.38 -20.83 -9.46
CA ALA A 541 -6.34 -20.70 -8.35
C ALA A 541 -5.56 -20.45 -7.07
N ILE A 542 -5.90 -19.45 -6.24
CA ILE A 542 -5.13 -19.12 -5.03
C ILE A 542 -5.90 -19.57 -3.78
N HIS A 543 -5.56 -20.76 -3.26
CA HIS A 543 -6.18 -21.33 -2.07
C HIS A 543 -5.72 -20.60 -0.80
N TRP A 544 -6.67 -20.34 0.08
CA TRP A 544 -6.48 -19.84 1.45
C TRP A 544 -6.91 -20.98 2.39
N HIS A 545 -6.16 -21.24 3.46
CA HIS A 545 -6.45 -22.37 4.36
C HIS A 545 -7.87 -22.26 4.96
N GLY A 546 -8.79 -23.08 4.43
CA GLY A 546 -10.21 -23.08 4.77
C GLY A 546 -11.20 -23.01 3.58
N ILE A 547 -10.77 -22.63 2.36
CA ILE A 547 -11.69 -22.27 1.25
C ILE A 547 -11.45 -23.12 -0.01
N ARG A 548 -12.52 -23.62 -0.65
CA ARG A 548 -12.46 -24.38 -1.93
C ARG A 548 -12.65 -23.50 -3.17
N GLN A 549 -12.22 -24.01 -4.33
CA GLN A 549 -12.00 -23.20 -5.54
C GLN A 549 -12.31 -23.89 -6.87
N CYS A 550 -12.58 -23.05 -7.86
CA CYS A 550 -12.50 -23.34 -9.29
C CYS A 550 -11.20 -22.75 -9.87
N PRO A 551 -10.69 -23.25 -11.02
CA PRO A 551 -9.65 -22.56 -11.77
C PRO A 551 -10.14 -21.22 -12.34
N ILE A 552 -9.22 -20.27 -12.39
CA ILE A 552 -9.28 -18.98 -13.09
C ILE A 552 -8.52 -19.17 -14.41
N LEU A 553 -9.15 -19.00 -15.56
CA LEU A 553 -8.50 -19.17 -16.87
C LEU A 553 -7.58 -17.97 -17.21
N PRO A 554 -6.63 -18.08 -18.17
CA PRO A 554 -5.88 -16.95 -18.70
C PRO A 554 -6.79 -15.75 -19.07
N GLY A 555 -6.45 -14.57 -18.55
CA GLY A 555 -7.21 -13.33 -18.73
C GLY A 555 -8.46 -13.19 -17.85
N GLU A 556 -8.89 -14.23 -17.14
CA GLU A 556 -10.04 -14.14 -16.23
C GLU A 556 -9.70 -13.46 -14.89
N THR A 557 -10.76 -12.98 -14.22
CA THR A 557 -10.72 -12.38 -12.90
C THR A 557 -11.67 -13.14 -11.97
N PHE A 558 -11.19 -13.51 -10.78
CA PHE A 558 -12.01 -14.16 -9.76
C PHE A 558 -11.88 -13.43 -8.41
N THR A 559 -13.01 -13.15 -7.76
CA THR A 559 -13.02 -12.52 -6.43
C THR A 559 -13.35 -13.51 -5.34
N TYR A 560 -12.41 -13.74 -4.43
CA TYR A 560 -12.65 -14.41 -3.16
C TYR A 560 -13.27 -13.43 -2.17
N LYS A 561 -14.27 -13.89 -1.40
CA LYS A 561 -14.86 -13.14 -0.28
C LYS A 561 -15.11 -14.11 0.86
N PHE A 562 -14.55 -13.85 2.03
CA PHE A 562 -14.69 -14.69 3.21
C PHE A 562 -14.66 -13.87 4.50
N VAL A 563 -15.33 -14.39 5.53
CA VAL A 563 -15.23 -13.86 6.89
C VAL A 563 -14.10 -14.58 7.61
N VAL A 564 -13.25 -13.84 8.31
CA VAL A 564 -12.13 -14.38 9.07
C VAL A 564 -12.63 -14.81 10.45
N ASP A 565 -12.81 -16.12 10.68
CA ASP A 565 -13.43 -16.63 11.90
C ASP A 565 -12.49 -16.68 13.12
N ARG A 566 -11.17 -16.65 12.91
CA ARG A 566 -10.13 -16.82 13.94
C ARG A 566 -8.92 -15.92 13.71
N ALA A 567 -8.32 -15.46 14.80
CA ALA A 567 -6.98 -14.89 14.82
C ALA A 567 -5.90 -15.97 14.70
N GLY A 568 -4.75 -15.61 14.12
CA GLY A 568 -3.66 -16.55 13.86
C GLY A 568 -2.80 -16.21 12.64
N THR A 569 -1.79 -17.04 12.41
CA THR A 569 -1.01 -17.06 11.16
C THR A 569 -1.62 -18.07 10.19
N TYR A 570 -1.80 -17.68 8.93
CA TYR A 570 -2.31 -18.55 7.87
C TYR A 570 -1.53 -18.37 6.56
N LEU A 571 -1.80 -19.24 5.59
CA LEU A 571 -1.08 -19.31 4.33
C LEU A 571 -2.02 -19.23 3.14
N TYR A 572 -1.47 -18.73 2.03
CA TYR A 572 -2.12 -18.82 0.72
C TYR A 572 -1.16 -19.35 -0.34
N HIS A 573 -1.67 -20.13 -1.28
CA HIS A 573 -0.86 -20.70 -2.36
C HIS A 573 -1.66 -21.13 -3.58
N ALA A 574 -1.00 -21.29 -4.71
CA ALA A 574 -1.60 -21.88 -5.89
C ALA A 574 -2.15 -23.29 -5.62
N HIS A 575 -3.38 -23.56 -6.03
CA HIS A 575 -4.03 -24.88 -5.99
C HIS A 575 -4.35 -25.39 -7.41
N TYR A 576 -3.54 -24.97 -8.39
CA TYR A 576 -3.53 -25.48 -9.75
C TYR A 576 -2.11 -25.93 -10.15
N GLY A 577 -2.00 -27.10 -10.76
CA GLY A 577 -0.70 -27.71 -11.13
C GLY A 577 0.26 -27.79 -9.95
N MET A 578 1.52 -27.39 -10.16
CA MET A 578 2.54 -27.23 -9.12
C MET A 578 2.90 -25.75 -8.86
N GLN A 579 2.05 -24.79 -9.27
CA GLN A 579 2.36 -23.34 -9.30
C GLN A 579 2.81 -22.74 -7.93
N ARG A 580 2.48 -23.39 -6.80
CA ARG A 580 2.99 -23.03 -5.47
C ARG A 580 4.52 -22.97 -5.42
N VAL A 581 5.19 -23.89 -6.12
CA VAL A 581 6.66 -24.01 -6.15
C VAL A 581 7.33 -23.07 -7.16
N ALA A 582 6.51 -22.36 -7.96
CA ALA A 582 6.94 -21.28 -8.85
C ALA A 582 6.79 -19.88 -8.19
N GLY A 583 6.48 -19.81 -6.90
CA GLY A 583 6.37 -18.56 -6.15
C GLY A 583 4.98 -17.90 -6.12
N LEU A 584 3.92 -18.57 -6.60
CA LEU A 584 2.54 -18.09 -6.40
C LEU A 584 2.04 -18.53 -5.00
N ASN A 585 2.53 -17.83 -3.98
CA ASN A 585 2.31 -18.15 -2.57
C ASN A 585 2.42 -16.90 -1.66
N GLY A 586 2.13 -17.05 -0.36
CA GLY A 586 2.35 -16.02 0.65
C GLY A 586 1.67 -16.31 2.00
N MET A 587 1.61 -15.29 2.86
CA MET A 587 1.08 -15.38 4.23
C MET A 587 -0.11 -14.43 4.45
N ILE A 588 -1.03 -14.85 5.32
CA ILE A 588 -2.08 -14.03 5.92
C ILE A 588 -1.76 -13.94 7.41
N VAL A 589 -1.85 -12.74 7.99
CA VAL A 589 -1.76 -12.51 9.44
C VAL A 589 -3.10 -11.99 9.92
N VAL A 590 -3.69 -12.68 10.90
CA VAL A 590 -4.95 -12.25 11.52
C VAL A 590 -4.71 -11.89 12.98
N THR A 591 -4.98 -10.64 13.34
CA THR A 591 -4.94 -10.14 14.71
C THR A 591 -6.18 -10.53 15.51
N GLY A 592 -6.01 -10.66 16.83
CA GLY A 592 -7.13 -10.78 17.76
C GLY A 592 -8.09 -9.59 17.67
N PRO A 593 -9.36 -9.74 18.09
CA PRO A 593 -10.31 -8.63 18.10
C PRO A 593 -9.79 -7.44 18.89
N GLU A 594 -10.17 -6.23 18.49
CA GLU A 594 -9.68 -5.00 19.10
C GLU A 594 -9.90 -4.96 20.63
N GLY A 595 -8.89 -4.51 21.38
CA GLY A 595 -8.87 -4.55 22.84
C GLY A 595 -8.54 -5.93 23.47
N VAL A 596 -8.65 -7.04 22.73
CA VAL A 596 -8.32 -8.39 23.25
C VAL A 596 -6.81 -8.60 23.22
N ARG A 597 -6.16 -8.51 24.39
CA ARG A 597 -4.72 -8.75 24.52
C ARG A 597 -4.39 -10.24 24.33
N GLU A 598 -3.39 -10.50 23.50
CA GLU A 598 -2.76 -11.81 23.33
C GLU A 598 -2.17 -12.30 24.67
N PRO A 599 -2.06 -13.62 24.93
CA PRO A 599 -1.65 -14.17 26.23
C PRO A 599 -0.14 -14.00 26.55
N PHE A 600 0.59 -13.25 25.73
CA PHE A 600 2.03 -13.01 25.83
C PHE A 600 2.37 -11.55 25.50
N ARG A 601 3.66 -11.20 25.49
CA ARG A 601 4.15 -9.86 25.14
C ARG A 601 5.37 -9.94 24.23
N TYR A 602 5.46 -8.96 23.34
CA TYR A 602 6.57 -8.68 22.44
C TYR A 602 6.65 -7.16 22.22
N ASP A 603 7.76 -6.72 21.64
CA ASP A 603 8.07 -5.31 21.39
C ASP A 603 8.06 -4.97 19.88
N ASP A 604 7.92 -5.99 19.02
CA ASP A 604 7.98 -5.94 17.55
C ASP A 604 7.54 -7.30 16.94
N GLN A 605 7.14 -7.37 15.66
CA GLN A 605 6.78 -8.63 14.97
C GLN A 605 7.30 -8.73 13.53
N HIS A 606 7.60 -9.95 13.07
CA HIS A 606 8.04 -10.25 11.69
C HIS A 606 7.40 -11.54 11.14
N THR A 607 7.27 -11.64 9.82
CA THR A 607 6.87 -12.87 9.10
C THR A 607 8.08 -13.62 8.52
N ILE A 608 8.02 -14.95 8.58
CA ILE A 608 9.04 -15.87 8.07
C ILE A 608 8.38 -16.98 7.24
N LEU A 609 8.36 -16.83 5.93
CA LEU A 609 7.92 -17.86 4.99
C LEU A 609 9.10 -18.74 4.57
N LEU A 610 8.92 -20.06 4.69
CA LEU A 610 9.92 -21.06 4.34
C LEU A 610 9.47 -21.87 3.11
N GLU A 611 10.34 -21.92 2.09
CA GLU A 611 10.02 -22.49 0.78
C GLU A 611 11.17 -23.35 0.23
N ASP A 612 10.91 -24.16 -0.80
CA ASP A 612 11.95 -24.79 -1.62
C ASP A 612 11.88 -24.31 -3.08
N TRP A 613 13.04 -24.14 -3.71
CA TRP A 613 13.17 -23.52 -5.04
C TRP A 613 13.73 -24.49 -6.10
N TRP A 614 13.10 -24.47 -7.27
CA TRP A 614 13.32 -25.41 -8.36
C TRP A 614 13.69 -24.68 -9.65
N HIS A 615 14.74 -25.15 -10.32
CA HIS A 615 15.21 -24.57 -11.59
C HIS A 615 14.54 -25.21 -12.83
N LYS A 616 13.72 -26.25 -12.63
CA LYS A 616 12.87 -26.86 -13.67
C LYS A 616 11.46 -26.27 -13.60
N SER A 617 10.80 -26.09 -14.75
CA SER A 617 9.43 -25.57 -14.78
C SER A 617 8.46 -26.51 -14.04
N VAL A 618 7.33 -25.97 -13.60
CA VAL A 618 6.24 -26.77 -13.01
C VAL A 618 5.69 -27.82 -13.99
N TYR A 619 5.79 -27.57 -15.30
CA TYR A 619 5.43 -28.52 -16.34
C TYR A 619 6.43 -29.67 -16.48
N ASP A 620 7.74 -29.41 -16.45
CA ASP A 620 8.77 -30.46 -16.45
C ASP A 620 8.61 -31.38 -15.24
N GLN A 621 8.30 -30.78 -14.09
CA GLN A 621 8.06 -31.50 -12.83
C GLN A 621 6.80 -32.37 -12.92
N ALA A 622 5.64 -31.78 -13.24
CA ALA A 622 4.37 -32.49 -13.31
C ALA A 622 4.34 -33.58 -14.40
N THR A 623 4.98 -33.31 -15.55
CA THR A 623 5.16 -34.29 -16.64
C THR A 623 6.02 -35.45 -16.18
N GLY A 624 7.17 -35.19 -15.53
CA GLY A 624 8.05 -36.25 -15.02
C GLY A 624 7.37 -37.17 -14.00
N LEU A 625 6.64 -36.58 -13.04
CA LEU A 625 5.87 -37.32 -12.03
C LEU A 625 4.67 -38.10 -12.61
N SER A 626 4.21 -37.74 -13.81
CA SER A 626 3.09 -38.40 -14.49
C SER A 626 3.52 -39.39 -15.58
N ALA A 627 4.79 -39.34 -15.99
CA ALA A 627 5.34 -40.12 -17.09
C ALA A 627 5.30 -41.64 -16.87
N LYS A 628 5.43 -42.37 -17.97
CA LYS A 628 5.59 -43.84 -18.02
C LYS A 628 6.72 -44.16 -19.00
N PRO A 629 7.91 -44.58 -18.53
CA PRO A 629 8.29 -44.77 -17.13
C PRO A 629 8.26 -43.48 -16.30
N PHE A 630 8.04 -43.61 -15.00
CA PHE A 630 8.06 -42.50 -14.04
C PHE A 630 9.44 -41.85 -13.99
N VAL A 631 9.50 -40.51 -13.99
CA VAL A 631 10.75 -39.73 -13.91
C VAL A 631 10.72 -38.88 -12.65
N PHE A 632 11.50 -39.27 -11.64
CA PHE A 632 11.65 -38.46 -10.43
C PHE A 632 12.28 -37.10 -10.76
N VAL A 633 11.68 -36.03 -10.23
CA VAL A 633 12.03 -34.65 -10.62
C VAL A 633 13.41 -34.21 -10.15
N GLY A 634 13.86 -34.76 -9.02
CA GLY A 634 15.08 -34.41 -8.31
C GLY A 634 14.79 -33.95 -6.88
N GLU A 635 15.76 -33.28 -6.28
CA GLU A 635 15.59 -32.50 -5.05
C GLU A 635 15.64 -31.00 -5.41
N PRO A 636 15.10 -30.07 -4.61
CA PRO A 636 15.19 -28.63 -4.89
C PRO A 636 16.64 -28.13 -4.92
N GLN A 637 16.90 -27.03 -5.63
CA GLN A 637 18.25 -26.50 -5.81
C GLN A 637 18.67 -25.55 -4.67
N SER A 638 17.71 -24.82 -4.10
CA SER A 638 17.90 -23.95 -2.93
C SER A 638 16.70 -24.07 -1.99
N LEU A 639 16.88 -23.72 -0.72
CA LEU A 639 15.77 -23.38 0.19
C LEU A 639 15.69 -21.86 0.32
N LEU A 640 14.48 -21.32 0.43
CA LEU A 640 14.24 -19.88 0.57
C LEU A 640 13.74 -19.54 1.98
N ILE A 641 14.07 -18.32 2.42
CA ILE A 641 13.48 -17.65 3.58
C ILE A 641 13.01 -16.29 3.10
N ASN A 642 11.69 -16.04 3.11
CA ASN A 642 11.04 -14.87 2.48
C ASN A 642 11.51 -14.65 1.02
N GLY A 643 11.37 -15.68 0.17
CA GLY A 643 11.74 -15.61 -1.25
C GLY A 643 13.25 -15.55 -1.57
N ARG A 644 14.15 -15.50 -0.57
CA ARG A 644 15.61 -15.43 -0.81
C ARG A 644 16.35 -16.70 -0.38
N GLY A 645 17.30 -17.13 -1.20
CA GLY A 645 18.19 -18.26 -0.95
C GLY A 645 19.48 -18.16 -1.77
N THR A 646 20.44 -19.07 -1.52
CA THR A 646 21.76 -19.02 -2.15
C THR A 646 22.10 -20.31 -2.90
N PHE A 647 22.21 -20.22 -4.22
CA PHE A 647 22.75 -21.30 -5.06
C PHE A 647 24.25 -21.06 -5.35
N ASN A 648 24.96 -22.11 -5.80
CA ASN A 648 26.34 -21.96 -6.28
C ASN A 648 26.40 -22.18 -7.79
N CYS A 649 26.41 -21.10 -8.57
CA CYS A 649 26.45 -21.15 -10.03
C CYS A 649 27.69 -21.85 -10.61
N SER A 650 28.79 -21.98 -9.87
CA SER A 650 29.97 -22.76 -10.31
C SER A 650 29.68 -24.25 -10.49
N LYS A 651 28.51 -24.74 -10.06
CA LYS A 651 28.03 -26.11 -10.32
C LYS A 651 27.33 -26.28 -11.69
N VAL A 652 27.18 -25.21 -12.48
CA VAL A 652 26.47 -25.22 -13.77
C VAL A 652 27.48 -25.03 -14.91
N ALA A 653 27.59 -26.01 -15.81
CA ALA A 653 28.40 -25.87 -17.02
C ALA A 653 27.72 -24.94 -18.03
N ASN A 654 28.51 -24.13 -18.74
CA ASN A 654 28.07 -23.18 -19.78
C ASN A 654 26.97 -22.19 -19.32
N SER A 655 27.07 -21.67 -18.08
CA SER A 655 26.06 -20.80 -17.44
C SER A 655 26.12 -19.32 -17.84
N THR A 656 26.58 -18.97 -19.05
CA THR A 656 26.74 -17.57 -19.47
C THR A 656 25.40 -16.84 -19.59
N GLY A 657 25.05 -16.08 -18.55
CA GLY A 657 23.80 -15.31 -18.43
C GLY A 657 22.71 -15.96 -17.58
N SER A 658 22.69 -17.30 -17.48
CA SER A 658 21.60 -18.05 -16.83
C SER A 658 21.77 -18.28 -15.32
N CYS A 659 22.96 -18.04 -14.75
CA CYS A 659 23.19 -18.16 -13.31
C CYS A 659 24.29 -17.17 -12.88
N ASN A 660 23.95 -16.23 -11.98
CA ASN A 660 24.86 -15.20 -11.50
C ASN A 660 24.78 -15.05 -9.97
N ASN A 661 25.80 -15.52 -9.25
CA ASN A 661 25.92 -15.33 -7.78
C ASN A 661 25.94 -13.84 -7.36
N SER A 662 26.22 -12.92 -8.30
CA SER A 662 26.29 -11.47 -8.06
C SER A 662 24.99 -10.75 -8.41
N HIS A 663 23.91 -11.47 -8.77
CA HIS A 663 22.59 -10.85 -8.99
C HIS A 663 22.06 -10.29 -7.65
N PRO A 664 21.41 -9.11 -7.59
CA PRO A 664 20.96 -8.51 -6.33
C PRO A 664 20.11 -9.44 -5.45
N ASP A 665 19.26 -10.27 -6.05
CA ASP A 665 18.39 -11.24 -5.35
C ASP A 665 19.16 -12.43 -4.75
N CYS A 666 20.34 -12.74 -5.30
CA CYS A 666 21.23 -13.81 -4.81
C CYS A 666 22.37 -13.26 -3.92
N ALA A 667 22.67 -11.96 -4.01
CA ALA A 667 23.85 -11.35 -3.39
C ALA A 667 23.76 -11.24 -1.86
N LEU A 668 22.54 -11.15 -1.31
CA LEU A 668 22.30 -11.05 0.14
C LEU A 668 21.11 -11.91 0.57
N PRO A 669 21.24 -12.78 1.59
CA PRO A 669 20.12 -13.50 2.18
C PRO A 669 19.14 -12.52 2.87
N THR A 670 17.95 -12.99 3.24
CA THR A 670 16.97 -12.20 4.00
C THR A 670 17.57 -11.67 5.31
N GLN A 671 17.24 -10.42 5.66
CA GLN A 671 17.81 -9.70 6.80
C GLN A 671 16.68 -9.32 7.77
N PHE A 672 16.81 -9.72 9.04
CA PHE A 672 15.95 -9.31 10.15
C PHE A 672 16.75 -8.37 11.05
N THR A 673 16.15 -7.27 11.51
CA THR A 673 16.84 -6.26 12.33
C THR A 673 16.28 -6.25 13.73
N PHE A 674 17.04 -6.75 14.71
CA PHE A 674 16.62 -6.84 16.10
C PHE A 674 17.22 -5.71 16.95
N VAL A 675 16.40 -4.98 17.71
CA VAL A 675 16.91 -4.04 18.72
C VAL A 675 17.37 -4.83 19.95
N PRO A 676 18.60 -4.62 20.47
CA PRO A 676 19.10 -5.34 21.64
C PRO A 676 18.15 -5.24 22.84
N GLY A 677 17.86 -6.38 23.47
CA GLY A 677 16.99 -6.49 24.65
C GLY A 677 15.49 -6.66 24.36
N LYS A 678 15.00 -6.29 23.16
CA LYS A 678 13.60 -6.49 22.74
C LYS A 678 13.24 -7.98 22.60
N THR A 679 11.95 -8.28 22.64
CA THR A 679 11.35 -9.57 22.31
C THR A 679 10.57 -9.46 20.99
N TYR A 680 10.93 -10.27 20.01
CA TYR A 680 10.34 -10.31 18.68
C TYR A 680 9.33 -11.46 18.55
N PHE A 681 8.17 -11.18 17.97
CA PHE A 681 7.17 -12.18 17.63
C PHE A 681 7.33 -12.59 16.16
N LEU A 682 7.82 -13.80 15.92
CA LEU A 682 8.11 -14.32 14.59
C LEU A 682 6.98 -15.28 14.17
N ARG A 683 6.19 -14.88 13.18
CA ARG A 683 5.13 -15.69 12.57
C ARG A 683 5.74 -16.52 11.44
N ILE A 684 5.93 -17.81 11.67
CA ILE A 684 6.62 -18.74 10.75
C ILE A 684 5.61 -19.56 9.97
N GLY A 685 5.76 -19.62 8.65
CA GLY A 685 4.91 -20.38 7.74
C GLY A 685 5.72 -21.23 6.76
N SER A 686 5.12 -22.29 6.23
CA SER A 686 5.82 -23.29 5.42
C SER A 686 5.02 -23.72 4.19
N LEU A 687 5.59 -23.54 3.00
CA LEU A 687 4.95 -23.90 1.71
C LEU A 687 5.85 -24.74 0.79
N MET A 688 6.88 -25.37 1.36
CA MET A 688 7.76 -26.34 0.70
C MET A 688 7.01 -27.47 -0.02
N SER A 689 7.66 -28.16 -0.98
CA SER A 689 6.98 -29.07 -1.91
C SER A 689 7.31 -30.55 -1.77
N LEU A 690 8.52 -30.89 -1.29
CA LEU A 690 9.01 -32.29 -1.23
C LEU A 690 9.49 -32.74 0.16
N SER A 691 9.99 -31.82 0.97
CA SER A 691 10.70 -32.14 2.21
C SER A 691 9.88 -31.79 3.47
N SER A 692 10.53 -31.87 4.63
CA SER A 692 10.12 -31.23 5.89
C SER A 692 11.28 -30.34 6.35
N PHE A 693 11.04 -29.25 7.07
CA PHE A 693 12.12 -28.37 7.53
C PHE A 693 12.31 -28.39 9.05
N ASN A 694 13.51 -27.97 9.44
CA ASN A 694 13.81 -27.50 10.78
C ASN A 694 14.39 -26.08 10.70
N PHE A 695 13.83 -25.14 11.45
CA PHE A 695 14.30 -23.75 11.52
C PHE A 695 14.97 -23.48 12.88
N GLU A 696 16.13 -22.84 12.89
CA GLU A 696 16.82 -22.39 14.11
C GLU A 696 17.52 -21.03 13.93
N ILE A 697 17.64 -20.28 15.03
CA ILE A 697 18.37 -19.01 15.06
C ILE A 697 19.59 -19.19 15.97
N GLU A 698 20.78 -18.91 15.44
CA GLU A 698 22.06 -19.09 16.11
C GLU A 698 22.10 -18.39 17.48
N GLY A 699 22.37 -19.14 18.55
CA GLY A 699 22.50 -18.62 19.92
C GLY A 699 21.18 -18.25 20.61
N HIS A 700 20.08 -18.11 19.87
CA HIS A 700 18.79 -17.71 20.42
C HIS A 700 17.93 -18.94 20.78
N SER A 701 17.06 -18.78 21.77
CA SER A 701 15.96 -19.73 22.02
C SER A 701 14.64 -19.12 21.53
N MET A 702 13.74 -19.98 21.06
CA MET A 702 12.43 -19.60 20.53
C MET A 702 11.33 -20.18 21.43
N THR A 703 10.34 -19.39 21.82
CA THR A 703 9.20 -19.87 22.62
C THR A 703 7.98 -19.99 21.73
N VAL A 704 7.56 -21.22 21.40
CA VAL A 704 6.35 -21.46 20.60
C VAL A 704 5.11 -21.06 21.41
N VAL A 705 4.27 -20.20 20.85
CA VAL A 705 3.06 -19.66 21.49
C VAL A 705 1.80 -19.77 20.63
N GLU A 706 1.95 -20.06 19.34
CA GLU A 706 0.86 -20.26 18.38
C GLU A 706 1.20 -21.46 17.47
N ALA A 707 0.19 -22.26 17.09
CA ALA A 707 0.31 -23.32 16.09
C ALA A 707 -1.00 -23.39 15.27
N ASP A 708 -0.92 -23.19 13.96
CA ASP A 708 -2.05 -23.12 13.02
C ASP A 708 -3.20 -22.15 13.43
N GLY A 709 -2.83 -21.11 14.18
CA GLY A 709 -3.68 -20.04 14.68
C GLY A 709 -4.02 -20.12 16.18
N PRO A 710 -4.49 -21.25 16.73
CA PRO A 710 -4.69 -21.39 18.18
C PRO A 710 -3.42 -21.17 19.01
N TYR A 711 -3.60 -20.49 20.16
CA TYR A 711 -2.54 -20.34 21.15
C TYR A 711 -2.21 -21.66 21.83
N VAL A 712 -0.91 -21.96 21.93
CA VAL A 712 -0.38 -23.16 22.60
C VAL A 712 0.23 -22.79 23.95
N ARG A 713 0.34 -23.76 24.85
CA ARG A 713 1.09 -23.58 26.11
C ARG A 713 2.55 -23.28 25.76
N PRO A 714 3.15 -22.15 26.23
CA PRO A 714 4.50 -21.74 25.85
C PRO A 714 5.54 -22.86 25.94
N LEU A 715 6.15 -23.19 24.80
CA LEU A 715 7.13 -24.27 24.66
C LEU A 715 8.47 -23.69 24.20
N VAL A 716 9.47 -23.67 25.09
CA VAL A 716 10.82 -23.19 24.75
C VAL A 716 11.56 -24.26 23.96
N VAL A 717 11.98 -23.92 22.74
CA VAL A 717 12.73 -24.77 21.82
C VAL A 717 13.97 -24.03 21.29
N ARG A 718 15.04 -24.77 21.00
CA ARG A 718 16.18 -24.21 20.25
C ARG A 718 15.86 -24.11 18.75
N ASN A 719 15.15 -25.10 18.23
CA ASN A 719 14.78 -25.22 16.83
C ASN A 719 13.36 -25.78 16.71
N ILE A 720 12.68 -25.47 15.62
CA ILE A 720 11.30 -25.87 15.37
C ILE A 720 11.20 -26.71 14.10
N PHE A 721 10.56 -27.87 14.19
CA PHE A 721 10.17 -28.69 13.06
C PHE A 721 8.88 -28.16 12.46
N ILE A 722 8.84 -28.02 11.15
CA ILE A 722 7.69 -27.48 10.42
C ILE A 722 7.50 -28.22 9.09
N TYR A 723 6.28 -28.64 8.83
CA TYR A 723 5.89 -29.44 7.67
C TYR A 723 5.16 -28.58 6.62
N SER A 724 4.99 -29.09 5.39
CA SER A 724 4.30 -28.37 4.30
C SER A 724 2.86 -28.03 4.68
N GLY A 725 2.53 -26.74 4.81
CA GLY A 725 1.18 -26.26 5.14
C GLY A 725 0.96 -25.97 6.63
N GLU A 726 1.98 -26.11 7.48
CA GLU A 726 1.91 -25.69 8.88
C GLU A 726 2.33 -24.22 9.07
N THR A 727 1.85 -23.64 10.17
CA THR A 727 2.30 -22.35 10.71
C THR A 727 2.54 -22.44 12.21
N TYR A 728 3.57 -21.73 12.68
CA TYR A 728 3.88 -21.59 14.10
C TYR A 728 4.32 -20.16 14.38
N SER A 729 3.90 -19.59 15.50
CA SER A 729 4.42 -18.29 15.93
C SER A 729 5.21 -18.41 17.23
N VAL A 730 6.39 -17.79 17.23
CA VAL A 730 7.40 -17.95 18.29
C VAL A 730 7.87 -16.59 18.81
N LEU A 731 8.16 -16.52 20.12
CA LEU A 731 8.79 -15.37 20.74
C LEU A 731 10.31 -15.58 20.82
N VAL A 732 11.09 -14.61 20.37
CA VAL A 732 12.56 -14.65 20.34
C VAL A 732 13.10 -13.38 20.99
N LYS A 733 13.93 -13.52 22.02
CA LYS A 733 14.54 -12.38 22.71
C LYS A 733 15.90 -12.03 22.10
N ALA A 734 16.13 -10.74 21.84
CA ALA A 734 17.38 -10.21 21.32
C ALA A 734 18.42 -10.02 22.44
N ASP A 735 18.79 -11.09 23.14
CA ASP A 735 19.63 -11.05 24.36
C ASP A 735 21.10 -11.49 24.16
N GLN A 736 21.54 -11.64 22.91
CA GLN A 736 22.91 -12.02 22.55
C GLN A 736 23.84 -10.81 22.39
N ASP A 737 25.13 -11.02 22.13
CA ASP A 737 26.15 -9.96 21.94
C ASP A 737 25.76 -8.99 20.81
N PRO A 738 25.43 -7.71 21.11
CA PRO A 738 24.93 -6.77 20.13
C PRO A 738 25.97 -6.32 19.11
N ARG A 739 27.24 -6.72 19.23
CA ARG A 739 28.34 -6.31 18.32
C ARG A 739 28.50 -7.20 17.08
N ARG A 740 27.63 -8.19 16.88
CA ARG A 740 27.69 -9.11 15.75
C ARG A 740 26.33 -9.48 15.18
N ASN A 741 26.39 -10.09 14.00
CA ASN A 741 25.24 -10.69 13.33
C ASN A 741 25.20 -12.19 13.62
N TYR A 742 24.03 -12.78 13.36
CA TYR A 742 23.69 -14.17 13.68
C TYR A 742 23.07 -14.86 12.46
N CYS A 743 23.33 -16.16 12.28
CA CYS A 743 22.64 -16.95 11.25
C CYS A 743 21.27 -17.44 11.74
N ALA A 744 20.21 -17.15 10.99
CA ALA A 744 18.99 -17.97 11.01
C ALA A 744 19.06 -18.98 9.86
N THR A 745 18.73 -20.24 10.12
CA THR A 745 18.89 -21.34 9.13
C THR A 745 17.67 -22.23 9.04
N SER A 746 17.42 -22.74 7.83
CA SER A 746 16.40 -23.77 7.54
C SER A 746 17.07 -25.01 6.94
N HIS A 747 16.78 -26.19 7.47
CA HIS A 747 17.41 -27.47 7.11
C HIS A 747 16.37 -28.52 6.69
N ILE A 748 16.66 -29.32 5.67
CA ILE A 748 15.82 -30.49 5.32
C ILE A 748 15.94 -31.56 6.40
N VAL A 749 14.78 -32.06 6.85
CA VAL A 749 14.63 -33.23 7.72
C VAL A 749 13.59 -34.19 7.13
N GLY A 750 13.53 -35.42 7.66
CA GLY A 750 12.69 -36.50 7.13
C GLY A 750 13.24 -37.17 5.85
N ARG A 751 14.02 -36.43 5.06
CA ARG A 751 14.67 -36.87 3.82
C ARG A 751 16.18 -36.62 3.89
N ASN A 752 16.99 -37.42 3.17
CA ASN A 752 18.44 -37.23 3.12
C ASN A 752 18.79 -35.92 2.38
N PRO A 753 19.37 -34.90 3.03
CA PRO A 753 19.51 -33.56 2.48
C PRO A 753 20.56 -33.50 1.36
N LYS A 754 20.11 -33.25 0.13
CA LYS A 754 20.98 -32.95 -1.04
C LYS A 754 20.98 -31.46 -1.41
N THR A 755 19.98 -30.71 -0.92
CA THR A 755 19.83 -29.26 -1.08
C THR A 755 20.60 -28.51 0.03
N PRO A 756 21.27 -27.38 -0.27
CA PRO A 756 21.89 -26.54 0.77
C PRO A 756 20.85 -25.93 1.72
N SER A 757 21.19 -25.83 3.01
CA SER A 757 20.36 -25.15 4.02
C SER A 757 20.05 -23.70 3.64
N GLY A 758 18.81 -23.28 3.83
CA GLY A 758 18.36 -21.90 3.68
C GLY A 758 18.98 -21.02 4.76
N LYS A 759 19.20 -19.73 4.45
CA LYS A 759 19.91 -18.81 5.34
C LYS A 759 19.26 -17.43 5.35
N ALA A 760 19.20 -16.83 6.53
CA ALA A 760 18.90 -15.43 6.78
C ALA A 760 19.89 -14.87 7.81
N THR A 761 20.03 -13.55 7.85
CA THR A 761 20.89 -12.83 8.81
C THR A 761 20.01 -12.13 9.83
N VAL A 762 20.18 -12.44 11.11
CA VAL A 762 19.65 -11.62 12.21
C VAL A 762 20.74 -10.63 12.58
N SER A 763 20.52 -9.36 12.28
CA SER A 763 21.43 -8.25 12.56
C SER A 763 20.91 -7.46 13.75
N TYR A 764 21.76 -7.22 14.75
CA TYR A 764 21.36 -6.35 15.87
C TYR A 764 21.51 -4.87 15.46
N ALA A 765 20.58 -4.03 15.91
CA ALA A 765 20.52 -2.62 15.54
C ALA A 765 21.83 -1.89 15.91
N GLY A 766 22.48 -1.28 14.91
CA GLY A 766 23.81 -0.69 15.02
C GLY A 766 24.90 -1.47 14.27
N ASN A 767 24.67 -2.73 13.89
CA ASN A 767 25.53 -3.47 12.97
C ASN A 767 25.12 -3.26 11.50
N ASP A 768 26.07 -3.41 10.58
CA ASP A 768 25.79 -3.55 9.16
C ASP A 768 25.15 -4.94 8.89
N PRO A 769 23.89 -5.03 8.43
CA PRO A 769 23.22 -6.32 8.20
C PRO A 769 23.76 -7.06 6.97
N ARG A 770 24.57 -6.41 6.12
CA ARG A 770 25.26 -7.04 4.98
C ARG A 770 26.51 -7.81 5.40
N LYS A 771 27.07 -7.50 6.58
CA LYS A 771 28.21 -8.21 7.15
C LYS A 771 27.80 -9.62 7.55
N GLN A 772 28.49 -10.62 7.00
CA GLN A 772 28.25 -12.02 7.34
C GLN A 772 28.48 -12.26 8.85
N PRO A 773 27.66 -13.11 9.51
CA PRO A 773 27.94 -13.59 10.85
C PRO A 773 29.38 -14.15 10.98
N PRO A 774 30.10 -13.88 12.07
CA PRO A 774 31.50 -14.27 12.23
C PRO A 774 31.68 -15.76 12.58
N THR A 775 30.57 -16.46 12.82
CA THR A 775 30.45 -17.85 13.24
C THR A 775 29.94 -18.71 12.09
N ALA A 776 30.21 -20.02 12.14
CA ALA A 776 29.60 -20.95 11.19
C ALA A 776 28.07 -21.01 11.42
N PRO A 777 27.24 -21.12 10.35
CA PRO A 777 25.81 -21.33 10.52
C PRO A 777 25.50 -22.60 11.33
N PRO A 778 24.42 -22.63 12.13
CA PRO A 778 24.01 -23.82 12.85
C PRO A 778 23.82 -25.03 11.91
N THR A 779 24.13 -26.23 12.39
CA THR A 779 24.13 -27.47 11.59
C THR A 779 22.76 -28.13 11.45
N GLY A 780 21.76 -27.69 12.20
CA GLY A 780 20.49 -28.40 12.33
C GLY A 780 20.59 -29.73 13.11
N PRO A 781 19.43 -30.36 13.39
CA PRO A 781 19.34 -31.72 13.89
C PRO A 781 19.54 -32.76 12.77
N ALA A 782 19.85 -34.00 13.14
CA ALA A 782 20.00 -35.09 12.18
C ALA A 782 18.69 -35.39 11.43
N TRP A 783 18.73 -35.34 10.10
CA TRP A 783 17.55 -35.44 9.22
C TRP A 783 16.70 -36.70 9.44
N ASN A 784 17.32 -37.81 9.85
CA ASN A 784 16.68 -39.10 10.07
C ASN A 784 16.16 -39.31 11.50
N ASN A 785 16.35 -38.35 12.42
CA ASN A 785 15.86 -38.49 13.78
C ASN A 785 14.35 -38.18 13.84
N THR A 786 13.54 -39.23 13.90
CA THR A 786 12.07 -39.12 14.05
C THR A 786 11.64 -38.94 15.50
N GLY A 787 12.43 -39.42 16.48
CA GLY A 787 12.08 -39.37 17.91
C GLY A 787 11.86 -37.94 18.41
N ILE A 788 12.85 -37.07 18.20
CA ILE A 788 12.80 -35.65 18.62
C ILE A 788 11.70 -34.85 17.90
N ARG A 789 11.26 -35.31 16.73
CA ARG A 789 10.18 -34.68 15.95
C ARG A 789 8.82 -35.03 16.57
N VAL A 790 8.60 -36.32 16.86
CA VAL A 790 7.40 -36.79 17.58
C VAL A 790 7.34 -36.19 18.99
N GLU A 791 8.47 -36.09 19.69
CA GLU A 791 8.56 -35.46 21.00
C GLU A 791 8.10 -34.00 20.97
N GLN A 792 8.63 -33.19 20.03
CA GLN A 792 8.22 -31.79 19.87
C GLN A 792 6.73 -31.66 19.52
N SER A 793 6.23 -32.43 18.53
CA SER A 793 4.80 -32.42 18.17
C SER A 793 3.88 -32.87 19.32
N THR A 794 4.34 -33.75 20.21
CA THR A 794 3.56 -34.20 21.38
C THR A 794 3.64 -33.21 22.55
N ALA A 795 4.69 -32.38 22.62
CA ALA A 795 4.84 -31.35 23.65
C ALA A 795 3.97 -30.11 23.39
N ILE A 796 3.60 -29.87 22.13
CA ILE A 796 2.69 -28.80 21.70
C ILE A 796 1.25 -29.15 22.10
N ILE A 797 0.70 -28.39 23.04
CA ILE A 797 -0.68 -28.55 23.52
C ILE A 797 -1.37 -27.19 23.62
N ALA A 798 -2.70 -27.14 23.51
CA ALA A 798 -3.48 -25.91 23.61
C ALA A 798 -3.19 -25.13 24.91
N HIS A 799 -3.18 -23.80 24.83
CA HIS A 799 -3.03 -22.94 25.99
C HIS A 799 -4.22 -23.12 26.95
N PRO A 800 -4.04 -23.25 28.28
CA PRO A 800 -5.14 -23.55 29.21
C PRO A 800 -6.34 -22.58 29.16
N GLY A 801 -6.12 -21.33 28.75
CA GLY A 801 -7.18 -20.33 28.57
C GLY A 801 -7.94 -20.38 27.22
N TYR A 802 -7.53 -21.24 26.28
CA TYR A 802 -8.08 -21.31 24.91
C TYR A 802 -8.37 -22.75 24.48
N VAL A 803 -8.69 -23.64 25.43
CA VAL A 803 -8.99 -25.06 25.15
C VAL A 803 -10.38 -25.20 24.56
N VAL A 804 -10.48 -25.69 23.32
CA VAL A 804 -11.73 -26.21 22.74
C VAL A 804 -11.97 -27.63 23.27
N PRO A 805 -13.13 -27.94 23.88
CA PRO A 805 -13.41 -29.29 24.37
C PRO A 805 -13.46 -30.33 23.23
N VAL A 806 -12.68 -31.41 23.35
CA VAL A 806 -12.68 -32.50 22.37
C VAL A 806 -13.87 -33.44 22.62
N PRO A 807 -14.71 -33.74 21.60
CA PRO A 807 -15.77 -34.72 21.73
C PRO A 807 -15.25 -36.10 22.17
N GLN A 808 -15.97 -36.76 23.08
CA GLN A 808 -15.49 -37.98 23.74
C GLN A 808 -15.76 -39.27 22.94
N ARG A 809 -16.38 -39.17 21.76
CA ARG A 809 -16.69 -40.26 20.83
C ARG A 809 -16.77 -39.71 19.40
N ALA A 810 -16.34 -40.49 18.43
CA ALA A 810 -16.62 -40.26 17.02
C ALA A 810 -17.82 -41.11 16.55
N ASP A 811 -18.56 -40.58 15.57
CA ASP A 811 -19.64 -41.28 14.86
C ASP A 811 -19.09 -42.23 13.78
N ARG A 812 -17.86 -41.98 13.32
CA ARG A 812 -17.16 -42.76 12.28
C ARG A 812 -15.65 -42.63 12.43
N THR A 813 -14.93 -43.73 12.20
CA THR A 813 -13.46 -43.77 12.27
C THR A 813 -12.89 -44.15 10.91
N PHE A 814 -11.95 -43.34 10.41
CA PHE A 814 -11.20 -43.58 9.18
C PHE A 814 -9.79 -44.06 9.50
N LEU A 815 -9.44 -45.25 9.02
CA LEU A 815 -8.07 -45.79 9.06
C LEU A 815 -7.48 -45.65 7.65
N LEU A 816 -6.73 -44.57 7.43
CA LEU A 816 -6.22 -44.19 6.11
C LEU A 816 -4.75 -44.59 5.97
N LEU A 817 -4.47 -45.62 5.19
CA LEU A 817 -3.12 -46.01 4.81
C LEU A 817 -2.71 -45.29 3.51
N ASN A 818 -1.59 -44.59 3.55
CA ASN A 818 -0.94 -43.96 2.40
C ASN A 818 0.19 -44.86 1.85
N THR A 819 0.01 -45.39 0.63
CA THR A 819 0.99 -46.23 -0.09
C THR A 819 1.37 -45.62 -1.44
N GLN A 820 2.44 -46.14 -2.04
CA GLN A 820 2.85 -45.78 -3.40
C GLN A 820 2.74 -47.02 -4.28
N ASP A 821 1.79 -46.99 -5.21
CA ASP A 821 1.40 -48.14 -6.01
C ASP A 821 1.78 -47.93 -7.49
N ASN A 822 1.95 -49.04 -8.19
CA ASN A 822 2.07 -49.06 -9.65
C ASN A 822 0.69 -49.37 -10.25
N ILE A 823 0.06 -48.37 -10.84
CA ILE A 823 -1.26 -48.47 -11.48
C ILE A 823 -1.09 -48.34 -12.99
N ASN A 824 -1.39 -49.41 -13.73
CA ASN A 824 -1.26 -49.47 -15.19
C ASN A 824 0.13 -49.05 -15.74
N GLY A 825 1.20 -49.18 -14.94
CA GLY A 825 2.57 -48.77 -15.31
C GLY A 825 2.94 -47.32 -14.93
N HIS A 826 2.06 -46.59 -14.24
CA HIS A 826 2.37 -45.29 -13.64
C HIS A 826 2.53 -45.44 -12.12
N ILE A 827 3.53 -44.79 -11.54
CA ILE A 827 3.67 -44.71 -10.09
C ILE A 827 2.71 -43.63 -9.56
N LYS A 828 1.88 -43.98 -8.57
CA LYS A 828 0.89 -43.08 -7.95
C LYS A 828 0.86 -43.28 -6.44
N TRP A 829 0.53 -42.21 -5.71
CA TRP A 829 0.19 -42.31 -4.29
C TRP A 829 -1.29 -42.69 -4.15
N THR A 830 -1.59 -43.56 -3.20
CA THR A 830 -2.92 -44.10 -2.95
C THR A 830 -3.27 -43.98 -1.47
N ILE A 831 -4.55 -43.69 -1.20
CA ILE A 831 -5.15 -43.78 0.14
C ILE A 831 -6.12 -44.95 0.10
N ASN A 832 -5.90 -45.96 0.96
CA ASN A 832 -6.69 -47.21 0.97
C ASN A 832 -6.90 -47.78 -0.44
N ASP A 833 -5.78 -48.04 -1.13
CA ASP A 833 -5.71 -48.61 -2.50
C ASP A 833 -6.37 -47.75 -3.60
N MET A 834 -6.59 -46.45 -3.38
CA MET A 834 -7.15 -45.53 -4.37
C MET A 834 -6.33 -44.24 -4.56
N SER A 835 -5.90 -43.99 -5.81
CA SER A 835 -5.27 -42.76 -6.27
C SER A 835 -6.34 -41.75 -6.67
N LEU A 836 -6.26 -40.55 -6.12
CA LEU A 836 -7.13 -39.45 -6.51
C LEU A 836 -6.86 -39.01 -7.96
N HIS A 837 -7.94 -38.88 -8.74
CA HIS A 837 -8.03 -38.11 -9.96
C HIS A 837 -9.07 -37.01 -9.74
N PHE A 838 -8.77 -35.78 -10.19
CA PHE A 838 -9.74 -34.69 -10.09
C PHE A 838 -10.69 -34.73 -11.28
N PRO A 839 -12.02 -34.73 -11.06
CA PRO A 839 -12.98 -34.73 -12.16
C PRO A 839 -12.98 -33.39 -12.89
N ALA A 840 -13.26 -33.42 -14.20
CA ALA A 840 -13.31 -32.22 -15.04
C ALA A 840 -14.37 -31.20 -14.58
N THR A 841 -15.49 -31.68 -14.03
CA THR A 841 -16.49 -30.83 -13.37
C THR A 841 -16.28 -30.87 -11.85
N PRO A 842 -16.02 -29.72 -11.18
CA PRO A 842 -15.76 -29.67 -9.75
C PRO A 842 -16.85 -30.35 -8.90
N TYR A 843 -16.44 -31.18 -7.93
CA TYR A 843 -17.31 -31.99 -7.08
C TYR A 843 -18.58 -31.28 -6.56
N LEU A 844 -18.46 -30.04 -6.09
CA LEU A 844 -19.61 -29.28 -5.56
C LEU A 844 -20.62 -28.89 -6.65
N ILE A 845 -20.17 -28.62 -7.87
CA ILE A 845 -21.04 -28.40 -9.04
C ILE A 845 -21.70 -29.73 -9.41
N SER A 846 -20.91 -30.80 -9.52
CA SER A 846 -21.41 -32.14 -9.83
C SER A 846 -22.45 -32.65 -8.83
N MET A 847 -22.29 -32.37 -7.53
CA MET A 847 -23.27 -32.70 -6.50
C MET A 847 -24.50 -31.79 -6.56
N LYS A 848 -24.32 -30.46 -6.67
CA LYS A 848 -25.42 -29.47 -6.67
C LYS A 848 -26.36 -29.64 -7.87
N TYR A 849 -25.82 -30.01 -9.02
CA TYR A 849 -26.58 -30.19 -10.27
C TYR A 849 -26.85 -31.66 -10.63
N GLY A 850 -26.60 -32.60 -9.71
CA GLY A 850 -26.96 -34.02 -9.88
C GLY A 850 -26.19 -34.77 -10.97
N LEU A 851 -24.99 -34.31 -11.33
CA LEU A 851 -24.14 -34.91 -12.37
C LEU A 851 -23.44 -36.16 -11.83
N THR A 852 -24.17 -37.28 -11.77
CA THR A 852 -23.69 -38.56 -11.21
C THR A 852 -22.47 -39.12 -11.93
N ASP A 853 -22.35 -38.86 -13.23
CA ASP A 853 -21.34 -39.48 -14.09
C ASP A 853 -20.01 -38.72 -14.03
N ALA A 854 -19.99 -37.56 -13.35
CA ALA A 854 -18.82 -36.70 -13.19
C ALA A 854 -17.94 -37.06 -11.99
N TYR A 855 -18.32 -38.02 -11.13
CA TYR A 855 -17.49 -38.47 -10.00
C TYR A 855 -17.96 -39.83 -9.44
N ASP A 856 -17.14 -40.48 -8.60
CA ASP A 856 -17.44 -41.82 -8.10
C ASP A 856 -18.63 -41.80 -7.13
N GLN A 857 -19.71 -42.50 -7.50
CA GLN A 857 -20.91 -42.59 -6.64
C GLN A 857 -20.76 -43.57 -5.47
N ARG A 858 -19.71 -44.39 -5.46
CA ARG A 858 -19.35 -45.27 -4.34
C ARG A 858 -18.36 -44.53 -3.44
N PRO A 859 -18.55 -44.48 -2.12
CA PRO A 859 -17.55 -43.93 -1.23
C PRO A 859 -16.28 -44.81 -1.23
N PRO A 860 -15.09 -44.22 -1.04
CA PRO A 860 -13.85 -44.97 -0.78
C PRO A 860 -13.94 -45.73 0.56
N LEU A 861 -13.02 -46.67 0.77
CA LEU A 861 -13.01 -47.53 1.96
C LEU A 861 -12.59 -46.78 3.22
N ASP A 862 -13.35 -46.94 4.30
CA ASP A 862 -13.06 -46.35 5.61
C ASP A 862 -11.83 -46.98 6.29
N THR A 863 -11.42 -48.18 5.87
CA THR A 863 -10.25 -48.91 6.37
C THR A 863 -9.61 -49.72 5.25
N TYR A 864 -8.29 -49.91 5.35
CA TYR A 864 -7.53 -50.94 4.64
C TYR A 864 -7.54 -52.28 5.39
N ASP A 865 -7.00 -53.36 4.78
CA ASP A 865 -6.76 -54.63 5.48
C ASP A 865 -5.56 -54.53 6.43
N HIS A 866 -5.85 -54.09 7.66
CA HIS A 866 -4.90 -53.99 8.76
C HIS A 866 -4.46 -55.35 9.36
N ARG A 867 -4.87 -56.49 8.79
CA ARG A 867 -4.48 -57.85 9.25
C ARG A 867 -3.59 -58.56 8.23
N GLY A 868 -3.82 -58.35 6.94
CA GLY A 868 -2.98 -58.89 5.85
C GLY A 868 -1.81 -58.00 5.43
N HIS A 869 -1.88 -56.68 5.66
CA HIS A 869 -0.88 -55.74 5.13
C HIS A 869 0.34 -55.57 6.05
N ASP A 870 1.49 -56.15 5.63
CA ASP A 870 2.80 -55.89 6.25
C ASP A 870 3.31 -54.49 5.91
N ILE A 871 3.21 -53.58 6.89
CA ILE A 871 3.69 -52.20 6.78
C ILE A 871 5.21 -52.06 6.58
N SER A 872 6.00 -53.13 6.66
CA SER A 872 7.45 -53.11 6.39
C SER A 872 7.82 -53.53 4.96
N SER A 873 6.84 -53.99 4.18
CA SER A 873 7.00 -54.42 2.78
C SER A 873 6.70 -53.28 1.79
N PRO A 874 7.36 -53.21 0.62
CA PRO A 874 6.98 -52.30 -0.46
C PRO A 874 5.59 -52.66 -1.03
N ALA A 875 4.69 -51.68 -1.13
CA ALA A 875 3.36 -51.89 -1.68
C ALA A 875 3.40 -52.35 -3.15
N MET A 876 2.53 -53.30 -3.52
CA MET A 876 2.51 -53.87 -4.88
C MET A 876 1.11 -53.97 -5.50
N THR A 877 0.93 -53.16 -6.54
CA THR A 877 0.27 -53.52 -7.81
C THR A 877 -1.26 -53.76 -7.86
N ASN A 878 -2.06 -53.32 -6.88
CA ASN A 878 -3.54 -53.41 -6.97
C ASN A 878 -4.30 -52.08 -6.77
N GLY A 879 -3.61 -50.95 -6.67
CA GLY A 879 -4.24 -49.64 -6.56
C GLY A 879 -5.13 -49.27 -7.75
N THR A 880 -6.21 -48.53 -7.49
CA THR A 880 -7.15 -48.02 -8.50
C THR A 880 -7.03 -46.50 -8.67
N ILE A 881 -7.49 -45.95 -9.79
CA ILE A 881 -7.62 -44.50 -9.98
C ILE A 881 -9.12 -44.17 -10.01
N GLY A 882 -9.54 -43.16 -9.24
CA GLY A 882 -10.94 -42.75 -9.14
C GLY A 882 -11.11 -41.29 -8.74
N SER A 883 -12.36 -40.84 -8.72
CA SER A 883 -12.77 -39.53 -8.18
C SER A 883 -13.60 -39.72 -6.88
N PRO A 884 -13.03 -40.32 -5.80
CA PRO A 884 -13.78 -40.71 -4.61
C PRO A 884 -14.28 -39.53 -3.76
N VAL A 885 -15.34 -39.77 -2.99
CA VAL A 885 -15.88 -38.82 -2.00
C VAL A 885 -16.31 -39.53 -0.73
N TYR A 886 -15.66 -39.24 0.40
CA TYR A 886 -16.22 -39.53 1.72
C TYR A 886 -17.41 -38.60 1.98
N ARG A 887 -18.62 -39.16 2.03
CA ARG A 887 -19.84 -38.44 2.44
C ARG A 887 -19.98 -38.54 3.97
N LEU A 888 -20.09 -37.39 4.64
CA LEU A 888 -20.32 -37.25 6.09
C LEU A 888 -21.68 -36.62 6.35
N ALA A 889 -22.23 -36.82 7.54
CA ALA A 889 -23.39 -36.07 8.01
C ALA A 889 -22.96 -34.68 8.50
N PHE A 890 -23.87 -33.72 8.47
CA PHE A 890 -23.68 -32.44 9.15
C PHE A 890 -23.52 -32.68 10.66
N ASP A 891 -22.61 -31.93 11.30
CA ASP A 891 -22.28 -32.03 12.73
C ASP A 891 -21.73 -33.40 13.22
N SER A 892 -21.34 -34.31 12.31
CA SER A 892 -20.73 -35.60 12.70
C SER A 892 -19.28 -35.47 13.14
N VAL A 893 -18.94 -36.09 14.27
CA VAL A 893 -17.57 -36.21 14.79
C VAL A 893 -16.89 -37.39 14.12
N VAL A 894 -15.68 -37.21 13.60
CA VAL A 894 -14.93 -38.29 12.94
C VAL A 894 -13.50 -38.40 13.44
N ASP A 895 -13.07 -39.63 13.73
CA ASP A 895 -11.67 -39.95 13.99
C ASP A 895 -10.96 -40.21 12.65
N VAL A 896 -9.77 -39.64 12.46
CA VAL A 896 -8.93 -39.90 11.28
C VAL A 896 -7.54 -40.35 11.73
N VAL A 897 -7.21 -41.61 11.47
CA VAL A 897 -5.91 -42.21 11.78
C VAL A 897 -5.14 -42.40 10.48
N LEU A 898 -4.17 -41.52 10.24
CA LEU A 898 -3.24 -41.63 9.12
C LEU A 898 -2.14 -42.66 9.43
N ARG A 899 -1.82 -43.51 8.44
CA ARG A 899 -0.72 -44.49 8.50
C ARG A 899 0.08 -44.48 7.21
N THR A 900 1.35 -44.86 7.30
CA THR A 900 2.27 -44.97 6.17
C THR A 900 3.24 -46.15 6.42
N PRO A 901 3.66 -46.91 5.39
CA PRO A 901 4.55 -48.04 5.57
C PRO A 901 5.94 -47.61 6.07
N MET A 902 6.50 -48.42 6.97
CA MET A 902 7.69 -48.15 7.74
C MET A 902 8.99 -48.52 6.99
N ARG A 903 9.15 -48.03 5.75
CA ARG A 903 10.44 -47.87 5.03
C ARG A 903 10.24 -47.35 3.60
N LEU A 904 10.75 -46.15 3.31
CA LEU A 904 11.25 -45.78 1.98
C LEU A 904 12.74 -45.46 2.12
N THR A 905 13.59 -46.40 1.73
CA THR A 905 15.05 -46.37 1.98
C THR A 905 15.88 -46.15 0.70
N THR A 906 15.50 -45.13 -0.07
CA THR A 906 16.25 -44.57 -1.22
C THR A 906 15.95 -43.08 -1.38
#